data_AF-A0A3D4DK74-F1
#
_entry.id   AF-A0A3D4DK74-F1
#
_cell.length_a   1.000
_cell.length_b   1.000
_cell.length_c   1.000
_cell.angle_alpha   90.00
_cell.angle_beta   90.00
_cell.angle_gamma   90.00
#
_symmetry.space_group_name_H-M   'P 1'
#
loop_
_entity.id
_entity.type
_entity.pdbx_description
1 polymer ?
#
loop_
_entity_poly.entity_id
_entity_poly.type
_entity_poly.pdbx_seq_one_letter_code
_entity_poly.pdbx_strand_id
1 'polypeptide(L)'
;MEGQMLNKLKKIKPKHILEMLVILISFIPGMILRLIKRDIWIVAENGDDAKDNGYAFFKYAMENKSKKDIYYVITKKSIYYDKLKKYNKNLLYKNSLKHNIYTIASTKYISSQIGSGLPFPELVFNFQGTFIYRFKSIFLQHGITQNKVQCLLKNESKVDLFCCAGNKEYDFVINELGYNEENAKKTGFCRYDLLKDESKNSNKILMMFTWRKQFENDEKAFLDSKYYSTIQDLIKDTRLSDLLEKENLELYMCLHDNMIPYKDKFITTNSRIKIVDKTEKSIQELLRECKYLITDYSSVAFDFAYMKKPLQYFQFDYEEFRKNHIPEGYWNYEDGFGEVTHTVDECINKLIESVNCNFEMNEKYKNKTKDFYIYTDTENSKRTYEEIEKLPVEKHNIDSVWLITVIAFIISFFTKNLYLLLITDVIGVILNIIYSSKNISQRIYLLIFNIAMFTFLLAKPVISIFKAINWIEKFSIDSQQHVFLLVFIATFSIYIGSRISEKKNKITENIKENTNESKCKDKKIFTNIALVLFLVCAIFSIITEYDKLIYMNGKDYVEYYLTYENTFNPIITLLAGMSDIMLCIFLACMPSKKKAIIPVGIFMIYNIPTFLIGQRTPIVISALFIFSYFVIRDYLNNKERWIGKFEKIALILLIPVAIIGLAIYNYSRVDEEVPTTNIISLFGDFFYTQGVSYDVLNIGYEIKDKIKTTTNHNYTFGPFIDYFKYSTISQKIFKTKPLPTGNNVTKALESSSYSHIISYLTRKDYLEGHGWGSSFILETYTDFGYIGVIVYSLILGYLLMAIPRLLKKNTFIASIVLISTLNIFIIPRAEALQFLQFIITPQFWGAWIMCICGYQVVKIIINKYEMRKN
;
A
#
# COMPACT_ATOMS: atom_id res chain seq x y z
N MET A 1 -4.19 23.08 4.34
CA MET A 1 -3.93 21.84 5.11
C MET A 1 -3.11 22.10 6.37
N GLU A 2 -2.09 22.97 6.35
CA GLU A 2 -1.18 23.19 7.50
C GLU A 2 -1.84 23.79 8.75
N GLY A 3 -2.73 24.78 8.62
CA GLY A 3 -3.39 25.42 9.78
C GLY A 3 -4.30 24.49 10.62
N GLN A 4 -4.92 23.48 9.99
CA GLN A 4 -5.75 22.49 10.70
C GLN A 4 -4.92 21.47 11.48
N MET A 5 -3.71 21.14 11.00
CA MET A 5 -2.85 20.15 11.66
C MET A 5 -2.21 20.73 12.93
N LEU A 6 -1.73 21.98 12.90
CA LEU A 6 -1.21 22.68 14.07
C LEU A 6 -2.25 22.79 15.20
N ASN A 7 -3.51 23.09 14.88
CA ASN A 7 -4.58 23.15 15.88
C ASN A 7 -4.94 21.77 16.45
N LYS A 8 -4.80 20.69 15.66
CA LYS A 8 -4.98 19.31 16.14
C LYS A 8 -3.82 18.86 17.03
N LEU A 9 -2.58 19.26 16.74
CA LEU A 9 -1.40 18.95 17.55
C LEU A 9 -1.47 19.61 18.94
N LYS A 10 -2.07 20.80 19.07
CA LYS A 10 -2.28 21.47 20.36
C LYS A 10 -3.20 20.71 21.33
N LYS A 11 -4.00 19.75 20.84
CA LYS A 11 -4.88 18.91 21.68
C LYS A 11 -4.16 17.70 22.29
N ILE A 12 -2.88 17.50 22.00
CA ILE A 12 -2.10 16.35 22.45
C ILE A 12 -1.60 16.59 23.88
N LYS A 13 -2.08 15.76 24.80
CA LYS A 13 -1.62 15.65 26.20
C LYS A 13 -0.39 14.74 26.32
N PRO A 14 0.48 14.90 27.34
CA PRO A 14 1.66 14.07 27.56
C PRO A 14 1.40 12.55 27.61
N LYS A 15 0.22 12.13 28.08
CA LYS A 15 -0.22 10.71 28.10
C LYS A 15 -0.22 10.03 26.72
N HIS A 16 -0.23 10.80 25.63
CA HIS A 16 -0.33 10.30 24.26
C HIS A 16 1.02 10.02 23.57
N ILE A 17 2.16 10.26 24.22
CA ILE A 17 3.48 10.10 23.59
C ILE A 17 3.69 8.65 23.10
N LEU A 18 3.40 7.67 23.95
CA LEU A 18 3.54 6.25 23.59
C LEU A 18 2.59 5.87 22.46
N GLU A 19 1.36 6.40 22.47
CA GLU A 19 0.37 6.16 21.43
C GLU A 19 0.83 6.72 20.08
N MET A 20 1.44 7.92 20.07
CA MET A 20 2.04 8.51 18.87
C MET A 20 3.17 7.65 18.31
N LEU A 21 4.04 7.09 19.15
CA LEU A 21 5.09 6.17 18.72
C LEU A 21 4.50 4.93 18.05
N VAL A 22 3.43 4.36 18.60
CA VAL A 22 2.73 3.22 17.99
C VAL A 22 2.12 3.60 16.65
N ILE A 23 1.52 4.79 16.52
CA ILE A 23 0.99 5.29 15.25
C ILE A 23 2.11 5.44 14.22
N LEU A 24 3.25 6.01 14.60
CA LEU A 24 4.42 6.18 13.72
C LEU A 24 4.95 4.84 13.22
N ILE A 25 5.13 3.86 14.12
CA ILE A 25 5.57 2.50 13.77
C ILE A 25 4.53 1.79 12.87
N SER A 26 3.25 2.05 13.11
CA SER A 26 2.15 1.44 12.34
C SER A 26 1.91 2.09 10.98
N PHE A 27 2.41 3.31 10.77
CA PHE A 27 2.08 4.11 9.61
C PHE A 27 2.53 3.45 8.31
N ILE A 28 3.82 3.15 8.18
CA ILE A 28 4.37 2.55 6.95
C ILE A 28 3.74 1.18 6.66
N PRO A 29 3.67 0.23 7.62
CA PRO A 29 2.99 -1.03 7.37
C PRO A 29 1.51 -0.86 7.01
N GLY A 30 0.81 0.11 7.63
CA GLY A 30 -0.59 0.41 7.32
C GLY A 30 -0.75 0.95 5.89
N MET A 31 0.16 1.81 5.46
CA MET A 31 0.21 2.31 4.09
C MET A 31 0.46 1.19 3.08
N ILE A 32 1.44 0.32 3.34
CA ILE A 32 1.73 -0.85 2.51
C ILE A 32 0.49 -1.75 2.45
N LEU A 33 -0.15 -2.02 3.58
CA LEU A 33 -1.34 -2.85 3.66
C LEU A 33 -2.51 -2.27 2.85
N ARG A 34 -2.73 -0.96 2.89
CA ARG A 34 -3.76 -0.25 2.07
C ARG A 34 -3.48 -0.33 0.58
N LEU A 35 -2.23 -0.50 0.18
CA LEU A 35 -1.87 -0.67 -1.22
C LEU A 35 -2.10 -2.10 -1.70
N ILE A 36 -1.88 -3.09 -0.82
CA ILE A 36 -2.15 -4.51 -1.08
C ILE A 36 -3.67 -4.76 -1.09
N LYS A 37 -4.38 -4.22 -0.10
CA LYS A 37 -5.82 -4.40 0.11
C LYS A 37 -6.54 -3.08 -0.14
N ARG A 38 -7.25 -3.03 -1.27
CA ARG A 38 -7.86 -1.80 -1.77
C ARG A 38 -8.98 -1.26 -0.88
N ASP A 39 -9.76 -2.14 -0.25
CA ASP A 39 -10.97 -1.78 0.51
C ASP A 39 -11.09 -2.63 1.77
N ILE A 40 -10.53 -2.13 2.88
CA ILE A 40 -10.56 -2.74 4.22
C ILE A 40 -11.65 -2.08 5.06
N TRP A 41 -12.58 -2.87 5.59
CA TRP A 41 -13.60 -2.38 6.51
C TRP A 41 -13.29 -2.86 7.93
N ILE A 42 -13.37 -1.94 8.89
CA ILE A 42 -13.27 -2.26 10.31
C ILE A 42 -14.65 -2.09 10.90
N VAL A 43 -15.15 -3.13 11.55
CA VAL A 43 -16.40 -3.16 12.29
C VAL A 43 -16.08 -3.19 13.78
N ALA A 44 -16.74 -2.33 14.55
CA ALA A 44 -16.52 -2.26 15.99
C ALA A 44 -17.81 -1.92 16.76
N GLU A 45 -17.76 -2.23 18.05
CA GLU A 45 -18.66 -1.70 19.08
C GLU A 45 -17.74 -1.02 20.13
N ASN A 46 -17.92 -1.29 21.42
CA ASN A 46 -16.98 -0.82 22.45
C ASN A 46 -15.60 -1.51 22.41
N GLY A 47 -15.46 -2.56 21.61
CA GLY A 47 -14.23 -3.35 21.42
C GLY A 47 -14.06 -4.47 22.44
N ASP A 48 -15.01 -4.63 23.35
CA ASP A 48 -15.23 -5.76 24.26
C ASP A 48 -16.64 -6.34 24.15
N ASP A 49 -17.52 -5.71 23.37
CA ASP A 49 -18.84 -6.19 23.03
C ASP A 49 -18.90 -6.80 21.61
N ALA A 50 -19.81 -7.76 21.44
CA ALA A 50 -20.22 -8.24 20.12
C ALA A 50 -21.68 -8.69 20.14
N LYS A 51 -22.60 -7.77 20.39
CA LYS A 51 -24.02 -8.10 20.62
C LYS A 51 -24.99 -7.20 19.89
N ASP A 52 -24.53 -6.08 19.33
CA ASP A 52 -25.37 -5.01 18.79
C ASP A 52 -25.35 -4.99 17.24
N ASN A 53 -25.68 -3.85 16.64
CA ASN A 53 -25.70 -3.64 15.20
C ASN A 53 -24.36 -3.99 14.54
N GLY A 54 -23.24 -3.67 15.19
CA GLY A 54 -21.90 -4.03 14.71
C GLY A 54 -21.73 -5.54 14.53
N TYR A 55 -22.11 -6.33 15.55
CA TYR A 55 -22.05 -7.79 15.45
C TYR A 55 -23.01 -8.35 14.40
N ALA A 56 -24.26 -7.90 14.35
CA ALA A 56 -25.24 -8.38 13.38
C ALA A 56 -24.79 -8.11 11.94
N PHE A 57 -24.29 -6.90 11.68
CA PHE A 57 -23.70 -6.53 10.39
C PHE A 57 -22.50 -7.42 10.02
N PHE A 58 -21.56 -7.60 10.96
CA PHE A 58 -20.37 -8.41 10.71
C PHE A 58 -20.74 -9.87 10.46
N LYS A 59 -21.67 -10.43 11.22
CA LYS A 59 -22.18 -11.80 11.03
C LYS A 59 -22.77 -11.96 9.63
N TYR A 60 -23.66 -11.06 9.22
CA TYR A 60 -24.24 -11.06 7.87
C TYR A 60 -23.16 -11.03 6.79
N ALA A 61 -22.16 -10.14 6.93
CA ALA A 61 -21.10 -9.99 5.95
C ALA A 61 -20.21 -11.24 5.84
N MET A 62 -19.95 -11.93 6.95
CA MET A 62 -19.17 -13.17 6.96
C MET A 62 -19.94 -14.35 6.36
N GLU A 63 -21.24 -14.46 6.65
CA GLU A 63 -22.09 -15.57 6.20
C GLU A 63 -22.42 -15.48 4.71
N ASN A 64 -22.59 -14.27 4.17
CA ASN A 64 -22.88 -14.04 2.74
C ASN A 64 -21.64 -13.93 1.85
N LYS A 65 -20.43 -14.02 2.42
CA LYS A 65 -19.11 -14.06 1.73
C LYS A 65 -18.87 -12.97 0.65
N SER A 66 -19.59 -11.85 0.70
CA SER A 66 -19.52 -10.79 -0.33
C SER A 66 -18.18 -10.04 -0.31
N LYS A 67 -17.50 -9.95 0.83
CA LYS A 67 -16.19 -9.27 0.97
C LYS A 67 -15.24 -9.96 1.94
N LYS A 68 -14.01 -10.21 1.50
CA LYS A 68 -12.98 -10.92 2.30
C LYS A 68 -12.27 -10.04 3.34
N ASP A 69 -12.19 -8.73 3.11
CA ASP A 69 -11.40 -7.79 3.91
C ASP A 69 -12.25 -6.94 4.87
N ILE A 70 -13.14 -7.60 5.61
CA ILE A 70 -13.91 -7.02 6.72
C ILE A 70 -13.37 -7.61 8.03
N TYR A 71 -13.12 -6.76 9.02
CA TYR A 71 -12.53 -7.15 10.28
C TYR A 71 -13.34 -6.66 11.47
N TYR A 72 -13.50 -7.48 12.50
CA TYR A 72 -14.18 -7.12 13.74
C TYR A 72 -13.18 -6.85 14.86
N VAL A 73 -13.37 -5.75 15.59
CA VAL A 73 -12.50 -5.37 16.73
C VAL A 73 -13.03 -5.99 18.02
N ILE A 74 -12.19 -6.77 18.71
CA ILE A 74 -12.54 -7.39 20.00
C ILE A 74 -11.31 -7.58 20.88
N THR A 75 -11.46 -7.52 22.20
CA THR A 75 -10.44 -7.95 23.17
C THR A 75 -10.55 -9.44 23.48
N LYS A 76 -9.42 -10.11 23.72
CA LYS A 76 -9.41 -11.53 24.13
C LYS A 76 -10.10 -11.79 25.48
N LYS A 77 -10.25 -10.74 26.30
CA LYS A 77 -10.92 -10.81 27.61
C LYS A 77 -12.46 -10.73 27.52
N SER A 78 -13.01 -10.49 26.33
CA SER A 78 -14.45 -10.35 26.15
C SER A 78 -15.15 -11.69 26.37
N ILE A 79 -16.27 -11.69 27.08
CA ILE A 79 -17.17 -12.85 27.21
C ILE A 79 -17.70 -13.30 25.84
N TYR A 80 -17.73 -12.41 24.86
CA TYR A 80 -18.17 -12.67 23.49
C TYR A 80 -17.05 -13.18 22.58
N TYR A 81 -15.82 -13.33 23.07
CA TYR A 81 -14.69 -13.76 22.26
C TYR A 81 -14.90 -15.17 21.69
N ASP A 82 -15.45 -16.09 22.49
CA ASP A 82 -15.61 -17.48 22.10
C ASP A 82 -16.56 -17.67 20.91
N LYS A 83 -17.67 -16.92 20.87
CA LYS A 83 -18.59 -16.97 19.71
C LYS A 83 -17.99 -16.38 18.43
N LEU A 84 -16.94 -15.57 18.53
CA LEU A 84 -16.23 -14.99 17.40
C LEU A 84 -15.04 -15.85 16.92
N LYS A 85 -14.61 -16.88 17.66
CA LYS A 85 -13.45 -17.72 17.31
C LYS A 85 -13.55 -18.32 15.90
N LYS A 86 -14.76 -18.66 15.43
CA LYS A 86 -14.98 -19.15 14.05
C LYS A 86 -14.52 -18.16 12.97
N TYR A 87 -14.36 -16.88 13.31
CA TYR A 87 -13.92 -15.80 12.42
C TYR A 87 -12.48 -15.33 12.67
N ASN A 88 -11.61 -16.11 13.33
CA ASN A 88 -10.28 -15.68 13.81
C ASN A 88 -9.43 -14.89 12.80
N LYS A 89 -9.47 -15.24 11.50
CA LYS A 89 -8.72 -14.53 10.44
C LYS A 89 -9.19 -13.07 10.25
N ASN A 90 -10.43 -12.78 10.59
CA ASN A 90 -11.12 -11.50 10.47
C ASN A 90 -11.22 -10.77 11.82
N LEU A 91 -10.49 -11.19 12.86
CA LEU A 91 -10.45 -10.48 14.13
C LEU A 91 -9.22 -9.56 14.24
N LEU A 92 -9.45 -8.37 14.81
CA LEU A 92 -8.43 -7.42 15.22
C LEU A 92 -8.49 -7.25 16.73
N TYR A 93 -7.38 -7.55 17.40
CA TYR A 93 -7.32 -7.37 18.85
C TYR A 93 -7.19 -5.90 19.20
N LYS A 94 -8.12 -5.39 20.02
CA LYS A 94 -8.15 -3.99 20.46
C LYS A 94 -6.76 -3.54 20.94
N ASN A 95 -6.32 -2.36 20.49
CA ASN A 95 -5.01 -1.74 20.74
C ASN A 95 -3.75 -2.54 20.32
N SER A 96 -3.87 -3.67 19.63
CA SER A 96 -2.69 -4.37 19.09
C SER A 96 -2.01 -3.57 17.95
N LEU A 97 -0.74 -3.87 17.68
CA LEU A 97 -0.03 -3.31 16.52
C LEU A 97 -0.79 -3.60 15.21
N LYS A 98 -1.33 -4.82 15.07
CA LYS A 98 -2.17 -5.21 13.93
C LYS A 98 -3.41 -4.32 13.81
N HIS A 99 -4.09 -4.01 14.91
CA HIS A 99 -5.25 -3.13 14.90
C HIS A 99 -4.90 -1.71 14.45
N ASN A 100 -3.78 -1.15 14.91
CA ASN A 100 -3.30 0.17 14.47
C ASN A 100 -2.96 0.20 12.97
N ILE A 101 -2.19 -0.79 12.49
CA ILE A 101 -1.84 -0.95 11.07
C ILE A 101 -3.11 -1.03 10.21
N TYR A 102 -4.08 -1.86 10.60
CA TYR A 102 -5.33 -2.00 9.87
C TYR A 102 -6.19 -0.75 9.92
N THR A 103 -6.17 0.01 11.02
CA THR A 103 -6.92 1.28 11.13
C THR A 103 -6.37 2.34 10.19
N ILE A 104 -5.05 2.50 10.13
CA ILE A 104 -4.38 3.37 9.13
C ILE A 104 -4.71 2.88 7.71
N ALA A 105 -4.76 1.56 7.51
CA ALA A 105 -5.09 0.97 6.23
C ALA A 105 -6.59 0.95 5.89
N SER A 106 -7.48 1.33 6.80
CA SER A 106 -8.92 1.13 6.67
C SER A 106 -9.59 2.17 5.78
N THR A 107 -10.52 1.71 4.95
CA THR A 107 -11.32 2.56 4.05
C THR A 107 -12.62 2.98 4.69
N LYS A 108 -13.15 2.13 5.56
CA LYS A 108 -14.46 2.28 6.19
C LYS A 108 -14.33 1.84 7.64
N TYR A 109 -14.81 2.69 8.52
CA TYR A 109 -14.91 2.45 9.94
C TYR A 109 -16.38 2.39 10.29
N ILE A 110 -16.86 1.22 10.70
CA ILE A 110 -18.28 0.90 10.88
C ILE A 110 -18.50 0.61 12.36
N SER A 111 -19.29 1.44 13.03
CA SER A 111 -19.46 1.31 14.48
C SER A 111 -20.86 1.65 14.96
N SER A 112 -21.29 0.96 16.02
CA SER A 112 -22.52 1.27 16.77
C SER A 112 -22.40 2.53 17.63
N GLN A 113 -21.17 2.97 17.92
CA GLN A 113 -20.85 4.17 18.69
C GLN A 113 -19.78 4.99 17.99
N ILE A 114 -19.94 6.32 17.96
CA ILE A 114 -18.96 7.22 17.33
C ILE A 114 -17.61 7.10 18.06
N GLY A 115 -16.56 6.75 17.34
CA GLY A 115 -15.19 6.68 17.85
C GLY A 115 -14.86 5.47 18.74
N SER A 116 -15.85 4.83 19.38
CA SER A 116 -15.63 3.60 20.17
C SER A 116 -15.12 2.47 19.32
N GLY A 117 -14.12 1.75 19.80
CA GLY A 117 -13.50 0.63 19.09
C GLY A 117 -12.24 0.99 18.31
N LEU A 118 -11.97 2.28 18.05
CA LEU A 118 -10.72 2.74 17.44
C LEU A 118 -9.52 2.45 18.37
N PRO A 119 -8.32 2.22 17.82
CA PRO A 119 -7.12 2.31 18.63
C PRO A 119 -6.96 3.76 19.09
N PHE A 120 -6.64 4.00 20.35
CA PHE A 120 -6.43 5.36 20.89
C PHE A 120 -7.54 6.36 20.45
N PRO A 121 -8.82 6.15 20.83
CA PRO A 121 -9.97 6.83 20.23
C PRO A 121 -9.86 8.35 20.14
N GLU A 122 -9.36 9.01 21.20
CA GLU A 122 -9.16 10.46 21.25
C GLU A 122 -8.21 10.97 20.14
N LEU A 123 -7.07 10.30 19.94
CA LEU A 123 -6.10 10.67 18.91
C LEU A 123 -6.63 10.36 17.51
N VAL A 124 -7.14 9.15 17.29
CA VAL A 124 -7.56 8.72 15.94
C VAL A 124 -8.76 9.53 15.47
N PHE A 125 -9.72 9.80 16.36
CA PHE A 125 -10.84 10.69 16.05
C PHE A 125 -10.33 12.10 15.70
N ASN A 126 -9.36 12.65 16.45
CA ASN A 126 -8.76 13.95 16.14
C ASN A 126 -8.04 13.96 14.78
N PHE A 127 -7.27 12.92 14.47
CA PHE A 127 -6.53 12.77 13.22
C PHE A 127 -7.37 12.22 12.04
N GLN A 128 -8.64 11.90 12.25
CA GLN A 128 -9.55 11.54 11.15
C GLN A 128 -9.59 12.66 10.10
N GLY A 129 -9.54 12.26 8.83
CA GLY A 129 -9.50 13.16 7.67
C GLY A 129 -8.12 13.76 7.37
N THR A 130 -7.08 13.44 8.16
CA THR A 130 -5.69 13.81 7.83
C THR A 130 -5.06 12.79 6.89
N PHE A 131 -3.79 13.01 6.49
CA PHE A 131 -3.08 12.02 5.69
C PHE A 131 -2.86 10.68 6.42
N ILE A 132 -3.04 10.62 7.75
CA ILE A 132 -2.86 9.41 8.57
C ILE A 132 -4.08 8.50 8.49
N TYR A 133 -5.28 9.05 8.71
CA TYR A 133 -6.53 8.29 8.77
C TYR A 133 -7.53 8.83 7.73
N ARG A 134 -7.74 8.05 6.66
CA ARG A 134 -8.61 8.39 5.51
C ARG A 134 -9.72 7.37 5.30
N PHE A 135 -10.37 6.96 6.39
CA PHE A 135 -11.57 6.12 6.33
C PHE A 135 -12.83 6.99 6.34
N LYS A 136 -13.89 6.45 5.74
CA LYS A 136 -15.27 6.92 5.93
C LYS A 136 -15.82 6.36 7.24
N SER A 137 -16.52 7.18 8.02
CA SER A 137 -17.13 6.78 9.28
C SER A 137 -18.61 6.45 9.08
N ILE A 138 -19.00 5.22 9.42
CA ILE A 138 -20.35 4.69 9.30
C ILE A 138 -20.89 4.47 10.71
N PHE A 139 -22.00 5.11 11.02
CA PHE A 139 -22.66 5.03 12.31
C PHE A 139 -23.90 4.13 12.21
N LEU A 140 -23.77 2.92 12.73
CA LEU A 140 -24.84 1.91 12.79
C LEU A 140 -25.83 2.15 13.95
N GLN A 141 -25.50 3.08 14.85
CA GLN A 141 -26.22 3.36 16.08
C GLN A 141 -26.25 2.18 17.08
N HIS A 142 -26.71 2.49 18.29
CA HIS A 142 -26.95 1.53 19.39
C HIS A 142 -28.38 1.69 19.97
N GLY A 143 -29.26 2.36 19.23
CA GLY A 143 -30.64 2.67 19.59
C GLY A 143 -31.18 3.80 18.72
N ILE A 144 -32.50 3.98 18.73
CA ILE A 144 -33.15 5.07 18.00
C ILE A 144 -32.67 6.41 18.56
N THR A 145 -32.20 7.30 17.69
CA THR A 145 -31.84 8.66 18.07
C THR A 145 -33.10 9.48 18.30
N GLN A 146 -33.65 9.44 19.52
CA GLN A 146 -34.87 10.16 19.90
C GLN A 146 -34.61 11.54 20.55
N ASN A 147 -33.40 11.77 21.06
CA ASN A 147 -33.03 12.99 21.78
C ASN A 147 -31.95 13.79 21.01
N LYS A 148 -31.90 15.11 21.20
CA LYS A 148 -30.88 15.97 20.56
C LYS A 148 -29.57 15.94 21.35
N VAL A 149 -28.59 15.18 20.86
CA VAL A 149 -27.26 15.06 21.47
C VAL A 149 -26.20 15.76 20.62
N GLN A 150 -25.43 16.66 21.24
CA GLN A 150 -24.47 17.51 20.54
C GLN A 150 -23.43 16.74 19.71
N CYS A 151 -22.94 15.59 20.21
CA CYS A 151 -21.94 14.80 19.50
C CYS A 151 -22.47 14.10 18.23
N LEU A 152 -23.80 14.06 18.03
CA LEU A 152 -24.42 13.48 16.85
C LEU A 152 -24.58 14.50 15.71
N LEU A 153 -24.45 15.80 15.97
CA LEU A 153 -24.54 16.85 14.95
C LEU A 153 -23.49 16.62 13.86
N LYS A 154 -23.87 16.83 12.58
CA LYS A 154 -23.03 16.53 11.41
C LYS A 154 -21.66 17.19 11.44
N ASN A 155 -21.59 18.42 11.96
CA ASN A 155 -20.34 19.20 12.08
C ASN A 155 -19.39 18.66 13.17
N GLU A 156 -19.91 17.93 14.15
CA GLU A 156 -19.13 17.38 15.28
C GLU A 156 -18.79 15.89 15.09
N SER A 157 -19.74 15.10 14.55
CA SER A 157 -19.71 13.63 14.53
C SER A 157 -18.68 13.02 13.59
N LYS A 158 -18.32 13.72 12.51
CA LYS A 158 -17.52 13.22 11.36
C LYS A 158 -18.07 11.93 10.74
N VAL A 159 -19.39 11.72 10.84
CA VAL A 159 -20.09 10.56 10.28
C VAL A 159 -20.39 10.81 8.79
N ASP A 160 -19.96 9.90 7.93
CA ASP A 160 -20.23 9.92 6.49
C ASP A 160 -21.54 9.19 6.12
N LEU A 161 -21.92 8.16 6.90
CA LEU A 161 -23.19 7.43 6.75
C LEU A 161 -23.86 7.19 8.10
N PHE A 162 -25.12 7.59 8.22
CA PHE A 162 -25.96 7.46 9.42
C PHE A 162 -27.16 6.55 9.09
N CYS A 163 -27.24 5.38 9.74
CA CYS A 163 -28.32 4.41 9.48
C CYS A 163 -29.56 4.78 10.30
N CYS A 164 -30.73 4.97 9.69
CA CYS A 164 -32.00 5.24 10.38
C CYS A 164 -32.96 4.04 10.26
N ALA A 165 -33.72 3.78 11.32
CA ALA A 165 -34.72 2.72 11.38
C ALA A 165 -36.17 3.23 11.43
N GLY A 166 -36.41 4.46 11.88
CA GLY A 166 -37.72 5.11 11.87
C GLY A 166 -37.86 6.24 10.85
N ASN A 167 -39.08 6.47 10.33
CA ASN A 167 -39.33 7.61 9.43
C ASN A 167 -39.15 8.95 10.15
N LYS A 168 -39.76 9.12 11.33
CA LYS A 168 -39.59 10.34 12.15
C LYS A 168 -38.13 10.55 12.59
N GLU A 169 -37.40 9.47 12.87
CA GLU A 169 -35.96 9.53 13.16
C GLU A 169 -35.17 10.05 11.96
N TYR A 170 -35.45 9.53 10.77
CA TYR A 170 -34.81 9.98 9.54
C TYR A 170 -35.03 11.49 9.32
N ASP A 171 -36.27 11.96 9.47
CA ASP A 171 -36.61 13.38 9.31
C ASP A 171 -35.90 14.25 10.35
N PHE A 172 -35.79 13.78 11.60
CA PHE A 172 -35.03 14.46 12.65
C PHE A 172 -33.54 14.54 12.34
N VAL A 173 -32.93 13.46 11.86
CA VAL A 173 -31.51 13.42 11.48
C VAL A 173 -31.20 14.41 10.35
N ILE A 174 -32.10 14.55 9.38
CA ILE A 174 -31.97 15.51 8.27
C ILE A 174 -32.16 16.95 8.78
N ASN A 175 -33.29 17.23 9.42
CA ASN A 175 -33.73 18.59 9.70
C ASN A 175 -33.02 19.23 10.91
N GLU A 176 -32.69 18.43 11.93
CA GLU A 176 -32.19 18.94 13.22
C GLU A 176 -30.72 18.61 13.51
N LEU A 177 -30.19 17.52 12.93
CA LEU A 177 -28.79 17.12 13.13
C LEU A 177 -27.87 17.54 11.97
N GLY A 178 -28.43 18.11 10.90
CA GLY A 178 -27.70 18.71 9.78
C GLY A 178 -27.15 17.70 8.76
N TYR A 179 -27.72 16.49 8.69
CA TYR A 179 -27.40 15.52 7.65
C TYR A 179 -28.26 15.76 6.40
N ASN A 180 -27.88 15.14 5.28
CA ASN A 180 -28.65 15.13 4.04
C ASN A 180 -28.98 13.69 3.61
N GLU A 181 -29.76 13.53 2.54
CA GLU A 181 -30.18 12.22 2.03
C GLU A 181 -29.01 11.37 1.50
N GLU A 182 -27.86 11.97 1.21
CA GLU A 182 -26.65 11.23 0.85
C GLU A 182 -26.00 10.58 2.08
N ASN A 183 -26.08 11.23 3.24
CA ASN A 183 -25.45 10.75 4.47
C ASN A 183 -26.39 9.92 5.35
N ALA A 184 -27.66 10.32 5.50
CA ALA A 184 -28.63 9.57 6.29
C ALA A 184 -29.34 8.54 5.40
N LYS A 185 -29.40 7.28 5.81
CA LYS A 185 -29.97 6.19 5.01
C LYS A 185 -31.00 5.38 5.79
N LYS A 186 -32.18 5.25 5.20
CA LYS A 186 -33.27 4.38 5.62
C LYS A 186 -32.89 2.91 5.42
N THR A 187 -32.25 2.30 6.41
CA THR A 187 -31.70 0.94 6.32
C THR A 187 -32.34 -0.02 7.30
N GLY A 188 -32.90 0.50 8.40
CA GLY A 188 -33.21 -0.28 9.59
C GLY A 188 -31.94 -0.53 10.44
N PHE A 189 -32.11 -1.21 11.55
CA PHE A 189 -30.99 -1.61 12.41
C PHE A 189 -30.62 -3.06 12.18
N CYS A 190 -29.33 -3.32 11.95
CA CYS A 190 -28.80 -4.66 11.69
C CYS A 190 -29.19 -5.66 12.81
N ARG A 191 -29.24 -5.23 14.07
CA ARG A 191 -29.61 -6.08 15.20
C ARG A 191 -31.06 -6.58 15.13
N TYR A 192 -31.94 -5.88 14.42
CA TYR A 192 -33.33 -6.31 14.23
C TYR A 192 -33.46 -7.60 13.43
N ASP A 193 -32.48 -7.93 12.58
CA ASP A 193 -32.44 -9.24 11.89
C ASP A 193 -32.30 -10.42 12.88
N LEU A 194 -31.75 -10.16 14.07
CA LEU A 194 -31.56 -11.14 15.13
C LEU A 194 -32.65 -11.07 16.22
N LEU A 195 -33.46 -10.00 16.22
CA LEU A 195 -34.43 -9.72 17.26
C LEU A 195 -35.72 -10.49 16.99
N LYS A 196 -35.92 -11.58 17.73
CA LYS A 196 -37.09 -12.46 17.61
C LYS A 196 -37.78 -12.60 18.96
N ASP A 197 -39.10 -12.52 18.96
CA ASP A 197 -39.90 -12.76 20.16
C ASP A 197 -39.84 -14.24 20.57
N GLU A 198 -39.28 -14.48 21.76
CA GLU A 198 -39.17 -15.80 22.40
C GLU A 198 -40.02 -15.85 23.68
N SER A 199 -40.86 -14.84 23.91
CA SER A 199 -41.58 -14.67 25.18
C SER A 199 -42.81 -15.57 25.35
N LYS A 200 -43.28 -16.21 24.27
CA LYS A 200 -44.51 -17.05 24.30
C LYS A 200 -44.52 -18.09 25.43
N ASN A 201 -43.38 -18.76 25.66
CA ASN A 201 -43.23 -19.79 26.70
C ASN A 201 -42.50 -19.29 27.96
N SER A 202 -42.25 -17.98 28.06
CA SER A 202 -41.57 -17.36 29.18
C SER A 202 -42.59 -16.88 30.21
N ASN A 203 -42.18 -16.76 31.47
CA ASN A 203 -42.95 -16.13 32.53
C ASN A 203 -42.32 -14.83 33.03
N LYS A 204 -41.41 -14.25 32.24
CA LYS A 204 -40.56 -13.14 32.67
C LYS A 204 -41.16 -11.79 32.26
N ILE A 205 -41.04 -10.79 33.13
CA ILE A 205 -41.29 -9.37 32.88
C ILE A 205 -39.95 -8.64 33.01
N LEU A 206 -39.72 -7.63 32.16
CA LEU A 206 -38.52 -6.80 32.21
C LEU A 206 -38.87 -5.43 32.78
N MET A 207 -38.06 -4.97 33.72
CA MET A 207 -38.05 -3.61 34.22
C MET A 207 -36.66 -3.02 33.99
N MET A 208 -36.58 -1.85 33.35
CA MET A 208 -35.29 -1.22 33.04
C MET A 208 -35.42 0.30 32.97
N PHE A 209 -34.67 0.99 33.84
CA PHE A 209 -34.70 2.44 33.96
C PHE A 209 -33.41 3.08 33.47
N THR A 210 -33.52 4.30 32.97
CA THR A 210 -32.39 5.10 32.47
C THR A 210 -31.55 5.64 33.62
N TRP A 211 -30.24 5.88 33.45
CA TRP A 211 -29.46 6.53 34.50
C TRP A 211 -29.78 8.03 34.62
N ARG A 212 -29.64 8.61 35.82
CA ARG A 212 -29.73 10.05 36.05
C ARG A 212 -28.34 10.60 36.37
N LYS A 213 -27.82 11.45 35.49
CA LYS A 213 -26.45 11.99 35.56
C LYS A 213 -26.16 12.76 36.85
N GLN A 214 -27.17 13.38 37.45
CA GLN A 214 -27.04 14.16 38.67
C GLN A 214 -26.58 13.34 39.90
N PHE A 215 -26.67 12.00 39.86
CA PHE A 215 -26.23 11.12 40.94
C PHE A 215 -24.83 10.52 40.73
N GLU A 216 -24.14 10.89 39.64
CA GLU A 216 -22.85 10.32 39.27
C GLU A 216 -21.80 10.60 40.36
N ASN A 217 -21.31 9.52 40.99
CA ASN A 217 -20.39 9.56 42.14
C ASN A 217 -20.96 10.16 43.44
N ASP A 218 -22.28 10.25 43.58
CA ASP A 218 -22.93 10.75 44.81
C ASP A 218 -24.00 9.74 45.28
N GLU A 219 -23.54 8.76 46.09
CA GLU A 219 -24.43 7.74 46.67
C GLU A 219 -25.51 8.35 47.57
N LYS A 220 -25.19 9.41 48.32
CA LYS A 220 -26.16 10.02 49.23
C LYS A 220 -27.27 10.70 48.43
N ALA A 221 -26.91 11.48 47.41
CA ALA A 221 -27.89 12.09 46.52
C ALA A 221 -28.75 11.03 45.79
N PHE A 222 -28.17 9.88 45.43
CA PHE A 222 -28.93 8.76 44.88
C PHE A 222 -29.96 8.21 45.89
N LEU A 223 -29.55 7.87 47.11
CA LEU A 223 -30.42 7.27 48.12
C LEU A 223 -31.51 8.22 48.61
N ASP A 224 -31.22 9.52 48.68
CA ASP A 224 -32.19 10.55 49.08
C ASP A 224 -33.12 10.97 47.92
N SER A 225 -32.92 10.43 46.71
CA SER A 225 -33.67 10.85 45.52
C SER A 225 -35.06 10.24 45.40
N LYS A 226 -35.96 11.00 44.75
CA LYS A 226 -37.25 10.48 44.27
C LYS A 226 -37.08 9.28 43.33
N TYR A 227 -35.98 9.25 42.57
CA TYR A 227 -35.64 8.17 41.67
C TYR A 227 -35.47 6.82 42.38
N TYR A 228 -34.62 6.79 43.40
CA TYR A 228 -34.42 5.58 44.20
C TYR A 228 -35.67 5.20 44.97
N SER A 229 -36.29 6.14 45.70
CA SER A 229 -37.46 5.83 46.53
C SER A 229 -38.62 5.28 45.71
N THR A 230 -38.94 5.87 44.55
CA THR A 230 -40.05 5.42 43.70
C THR A 230 -39.84 4.01 43.14
N ILE A 231 -38.62 3.67 42.71
CA ILE A 231 -38.30 2.31 42.25
C ILE A 231 -38.37 1.34 43.42
N GLN A 232 -37.85 1.75 44.58
CA GLN A 232 -37.85 0.94 45.80
C GLN A 232 -39.28 0.66 46.29
N ASP A 233 -40.18 1.63 46.19
CA ASP A 233 -41.60 1.49 46.51
C ASP A 233 -42.28 0.52 45.53
N LEU A 234 -42.01 0.65 44.23
CA LEU A 234 -42.57 -0.24 43.21
C LEU A 234 -42.18 -1.71 43.43
N ILE A 235 -40.91 -2.01 43.74
CA ILE A 235 -40.45 -3.40 43.96
C ILE A 235 -40.82 -3.96 45.34
N LYS A 236 -41.31 -3.12 46.26
CA LYS A 236 -41.83 -3.52 47.58
C LYS A 236 -43.35 -3.58 47.65
N ASP A 237 -44.05 -3.09 46.63
CA ASP A 237 -45.51 -3.08 46.61
C ASP A 237 -46.06 -4.51 46.69
N THR A 238 -46.98 -4.74 47.64
CA THR A 238 -47.54 -6.06 47.89
C THR A 238 -48.41 -6.53 46.74
N ARG A 239 -49.09 -5.62 46.01
CA ARG A 239 -49.91 -5.98 44.84
C ARG A 239 -49.04 -6.53 43.71
N LEU A 240 -47.84 -5.97 43.52
CA LEU A 240 -46.88 -6.52 42.55
C LEU A 240 -46.44 -7.93 42.98
N SER A 241 -46.12 -8.11 44.26
CA SER A 241 -45.71 -9.42 44.79
C SER A 241 -46.79 -10.49 44.62
N ASP A 242 -48.03 -10.17 45.01
CA ASP A 242 -49.18 -11.07 44.91
C ASP A 242 -49.47 -11.43 43.45
N LEU A 243 -49.37 -10.47 42.53
CA LEU A 243 -49.54 -10.69 41.09
C LEU A 243 -48.49 -11.66 40.53
N LEU A 244 -47.21 -11.46 40.89
CA LEU A 244 -46.12 -12.33 40.42
C LEU A 244 -46.26 -13.76 40.93
N GLU A 245 -46.72 -13.95 42.17
CA GLU A 245 -46.95 -15.27 42.74
C GLU A 245 -48.15 -15.97 42.13
N LYS A 246 -49.30 -15.29 42.09
CA LYS A 246 -50.57 -15.84 41.59
C LYS A 246 -50.46 -16.29 40.12
N GLU A 247 -49.82 -15.48 39.30
CA GLU A 247 -49.71 -15.71 37.85
C GLU A 247 -48.41 -16.45 37.46
N ASN A 248 -47.63 -16.89 38.46
CA ASN A 248 -46.34 -17.57 38.31
C ASN A 248 -45.35 -16.80 37.40
N LEU A 249 -45.26 -15.49 37.58
CA LEU A 249 -44.38 -14.60 36.83
C LEU A 249 -43.07 -14.34 37.59
N GLU A 250 -42.05 -13.89 36.86
CA GLU A 250 -40.77 -13.41 37.41
C GLU A 250 -40.48 -12.01 36.87
N LEU A 251 -40.13 -11.07 37.75
CA LEU A 251 -39.74 -9.72 37.34
C LEU A 251 -38.22 -9.59 37.35
N TYR A 252 -37.63 -9.30 36.20
CA TYR A 252 -36.22 -9.00 36.05
C TYR A 252 -36.02 -7.49 36.00
N MET A 253 -35.44 -6.91 37.04
CA MET A 253 -34.99 -5.52 37.05
C MET A 253 -33.55 -5.45 36.55
N CYS A 254 -33.36 -5.08 35.29
CA CYS A 254 -32.04 -4.95 34.68
C CYS A 254 -31.49 -3.55 34.92
N LEU A 255 -30.37 -3.46 35.63
CA LEU A 255 -29.72 -2.19 35.96
C LEU A 255 -28.92 -1.65 34.77
N HIS A 256 -28.98 -0.33 34.57
CA HIS A 256 -28.05 0.38 33.68
C HIS A 256 -26.61 0.27 34.23
N ASP A 257 -25.60 0.38 33.37
CA ASP A 257 -24.18 0.25 33.76
C ASP A 257 -23.78 1.13 34.95
N ASN A 258 -24.20 2.40 34.93
CA ASN A 258 -23.95 3.35 36.02
C ASN A 258 -24.76 3.08 37.31
N MET A 259 -25.76 2.20 37.25
CA MET A 259 -26.54 1.78 38.42
C MET A 259 -25.95 0.56 39.12
N ILE A 260 -25.05 -0.18 38.46
CA ILE A 260 -24.43 -1.42 39.01
C ILE A 260 -23.79 -1.19 40.39
N PRO A 261 -23.07 -0.07 40.65
CA PRO A 261 -22.51 0.19 41.98
C PRO A 261 -23.55 0.26 43.11
N TYR A 262 -24.81 0.53 42.78
CA TYR A 262 -25.92 0.66 43.72
C TYR A 262 -26.81 -0.58 43.78
N LYS A 263 -26.41 -1.69 43.12
CA LYS A 263 -27.21 -2.92 43.03
C LYS A 263 -27.67 -3.43 44.39
N ASP A 264 -26.76 -3.45 45.38
CA ASP A 264 -27.02 -3.97 46.73
C ASP A 264 -27.91 -3.05 47.58
N LYS A 265 -28.24 -1.84 47.10
CA LYS A 265 -29.12 -0.90 47.79
C LYS A 265 -30.60 -1.21 47.54
N PHE A 266 -30.92 -1.83 46.41
CA PHE A 266 -32.28 -2.23 46.10
C PHE A 266 -32.66 -3.50 46.86
N ILE A 267 -33.63 -3.38 47.77
CA ILE A 267 -34.06 -4.48 48.65
C ILE A 267 -35.44 -4.97 48.21
N THR A 268 -35.57 -6.28 47.98
CA THR A 268 -36.86 -6.93 47.74
C THR A 268 -37.03 -8.13 48.67
N THR A 269 -38.26 -8.37 49.13
CA THR A 269 -38.62 -9.53 49.96
C THR A 269 -39.20 -10.68 49.13
N ASN A 270 -39.47 -10.46 47.83
CA ASN A 270 -40.05 -11.45 46.95
C ASN A 270 -38.97 -12.12 46.08
N SER A 271 -38.82 -13.44 46.21
CA SER A 271 -37.84 -14.24 45.45
C SER A 271 -38.06 -14.24 43.92
N ARG A 272 -39.24 -13.85 43.45
CA ARG A 272 -39.59 -13.71 42.02
C ARG A 272 -39.12 -12.38 41.40
N ILE A 273 -38.66 -11.43 42.22
CA ILE A 273 -38.04 -10.18 41.77
C ILE A 273 -36.52 -10.37 41.74
N LYS A 274 -35.94 -10.35 40.55
CA LYS A 274 -34.51 -10.58 40.30
C LYS A 274 -33.85 -9.30 39.81
N ILE A 275 -32.93 -8.77 40.59
CA ILE A 275 -32.14 -7.59 40.22
C ILE A 275 -30.87 -8.06 39.51
N VAL A 276 -30.76 -7.74 38.23
CA VAL A 276 -29.70 -8.24 37.35
C VAL A 276 -28.95 -7.11 36.66
N ASP A 277 -27.78 -7.41 36.13
CA ASP A 277 -27.00 -6.48 35.31
C ASP A 277 -26.39 -7.16 34.07
N LYS A 278 -25.68 -6.38 33.24
CA LYS A 278 -25.10 -6.84 31.97
C LYS A 278 -24.07 -7.97 32.10
N THR A 279 -23.52 -8.22 33.29
CA THR A 279 -22.54 -9.30 33.52
C THR A 279 -23.23 -10.64 33.72
N GLU A 280 -24.49 -10.63 34.17
CA GLU A 280 -25.30 -11.82 34.42
C GLU A 280 -26.21 -12.17 33.23
N LYS A 281 -26.79 -11.15 32.57
CA LYS A 281 -27.73 -11.32 31.46
C LYS A 281 -27.51 -10.30 30.35
N SER A 282 -27.60 -10.75 29.09
CA SER A 282 -27.59 -9.84 27.95
C SER A 282 -28.92 -9.09 27.85
N ILE A 283 -28.87 -7.77 27.66
CA ILE A 283 -30.07 -6.94 27.45
C ILE A 283 -30.90 -7.47 26.26
N GLN A 284 -30.27 -7.88 25.17
CA GLN A 284 -31.00 -8.43 24.02
C GLN A 284 -31.66 -9.78 24.31
N GLU A 285 -31.08 -10.61 25.16
CA GLU A 285 -31.72 -11.87 25.59
C GLU A 285 -32.96 -11.55 26.43
N LEU A 286 -32.84 -10.63 27.39
CA LEU A 286 -33.97 -10.18 28.21
C LEU A 286 -35.10 -9.60 27.36
N LEU A 287 -34.78 -8.74 26.38
CA LEU A 287 -35.79 -8.16 25.49
C LEU A 287 -36.54 -9.24 24.69
N ARG A 288 -35.88 -10.32 24.27
CA ARG A 288 -36.48 -11.43 23.51
C ARG A 288 -37.33 -12.33 24.39
N GLU A 289 -36.86 -12.64 25.60
CA GLU A 289 -37.50 -13.58 26.53
C GLU A 289 -38.63 -12.98 27.36
N CYS A 290 -38.60 -11.70 27.75
CA CYS A 290 -39.60 -11.13 28.66
C CYS A 290 -40.89 -10.74 27.94
N LYS A 291 -42.07 -10.99 28.53
CA LYS A 291 -43.39 -10.72 27.92
C LYS A 291 -43.80 -9.24 27.93
N TYR A 292 -43.37 -8.50 28.95
CA TYR A 292 -43.74 -7.11 29.17
C TYR A 292 -42.51 -6.27 29.54
N LEU A 293 -42.49 -5.00 29.14
CA LEU A 293 -41.43 -4.05 29.49
C LEU A 293 -41.99 -2.86 30.27
N ILE A 294 -41.42 -2.61 31.44
CA ILE A 294 -41.56 -1.37 32.20
C ILE A 294 -40.27 -0.58 32.03
N THR A 295 -40.34 0.59 31.40
CA THR A 295 -39.18 1.45 31.14
C THR A 295 -39.57 2.90 31.30
N ASP A 296 -38.63 3.85 31.22
CA ASP A 296 -38.90 5.29 31.34
C ASP A 296 -38.62 6.05 30.04
N TYR A 297 -37.39 6.50 29.84
CA TYR A 297 -36.93 7.34 28.74
C TYR A 297 -35.94 6.61 27.82
N SER A 298 -35.92 5.28 27.88
CA SER A 298 -34.92 4.45 27.22
C SER A 298 -35.30 4.09 25.79
N SER A 299 -34.32 4.10 24.89
CA SER A 299 -34.50 3.69 23.49
C SER A 299 -34.72 2.19 23.32
N VAL A 300 -34.59 1.38 24.39
CA VAL A 300 -34.92 -0.05 24.37
C VAL A 300 -36.41 -0.33 24.16
N ALA A 301 -37.27 0.65 24.44
CA ALA A 301 -38.70 0.56 24.15
C ALA A 301 -38.95 0.32 22.65
N PHE A 302 -38.13 0.92 21.78
CA PHE A 302 -38.23 0.71 20.33
C PHE A 302 -37.84 -0.73 19.95
N ASP A 303 -36.83 -1.33 20.59
CA ASP A 303 -36.50 -2.72 20.29
C ASP A 303 -37.63 -3.66 20.74
N PHE A 304 -38.23 -3.41 21.90
CA PHE A 304 -39.34 -4.21 22.42
C PHE A 304 -40.60 -4.07 21.55
N ALA A 305 -40.92 -2.84 21.14
CA ALA A 305 -42.03 -2.54 20.24
C ALA A 305 -41.85 -3.16 18.85
N TYR A 306 -40.62 -3.25 18.33
CA TYR A 306 -40.33 -3.91 17.05
C TYR A 306 -40.81 -5.37 17.01
N MET A 307 -40.71 -6.07 18.15
CA MET A 307 -41.22 -7.44 18.33
C MET A 307 -42.74 -7.50 18.58
N LYS A 308 -43.45 -6.37 18.58
CA LYS A 308 -44.90 -6.23 18.82
C LYS A 308 -45.33 -6.69 20.21
N LYS A 309 -44.50 -6.39 21.21
CA LYS A 309 -44.73 -6.77 22.61
C LYS A 309 -45.17 -5.55 23.42
N PRO A 310 -46.13 -5.71 24.35
CA PRO A 310 -46.65 -4.59 25.13
C PRO A 310 -45.61 -4.03 26.12
N LEU A 311 -45.61 -2.71 26.28
CA LEU A 311 -44.74 -1.99 27.20
C LEU A 311 -45.49 -0.82 27.84
N GLN A 312 -44.90 -0.25 28.89
CA GLN A 312 -45.32 1.03 29.46
C GLN A 312 -44.12 1.91 29.77
N TYR A 313 -44.37 3.22 29.72
CA TYR A 313 -43.42 4.25 30.14
C TYR A 313 -43.77 4.71 31.56
N PHE A 314 -42.91 4.46 32.54
CA PHE A 314 -43.05 4.91 33.91
C PHE A 314 -42.20 6.16 34.14
N GLN A 315 -42.81 7.34 33.98
CA GLN A 315 -42.16 8.65 33.90
C GLN A 315 -42.54 9.54 35.09
N PHE A 316 -42.12 9.13 36.28
CA PHE A 316 -42.45 9.81 37.54
C PHE A 316 -41.60 11.08 37.81
N ASP A 317 -40.56 11.32 37.01
CA ASP A 317 -39.53 12.37 37.19
C ASP A 317 -39.23 13.16 35.89
N TYR A 318 -40.21 13.33 35.00
CA TYR A 318 -40.02 13.91 33.65
C TYR A 318 -39.23 15.23 33.64
N GLU A 319 -39.72 16.22 34.39
CA GLU A 319 -39.11 17.55 34.49
C GLU A 319 -37.66 17.51 34.98
N GLU A 320 -37.40 16.70 36.01
CA GLU A 320 -36.07 16.55 36.59
C GLU A 320 -35.09 15.86 35.62
N PHE A 321 -35.56 14.81 34.94
CA PHE A 321 -34.78 14.10 33.92
C PHE A 321 -34.40 15.02 32.76
N ARG A 322 -35.34 15.79 32.21
CA ARG A 322 -35.08 16.72 31.10
C ARG A 322 -34.15 17.86 31.48
N LYS A 323 -34.28 18.38 32.70
CA LYS A 323 -33.42 19.45 33.21
C LYS A 323 -31.97 19.00 33.39
N ASN A 324 -31.74 17.79 33.91
CA ASN A 324 -30.44 17.39 34.43
C ASN A 324 -29.72 16.29 33.62
N HIS A 325 -30.38 15.62 32.67
CA HIS A 325 -29.81 14.50 31.92
C HIS A 325 -29.63 14.77 30.42
N ILE A 326 -30.72 14.77 29.64
CA ILE A 326 -30.68 14.86 28.18
C ILE A 326 -31.79 15.78 27.67
N PRO A 327 -31.46 16.81 26.86
CA PRO A 327 -32.45 17.68 26.20
C PRO A 327 -33.43 16.90 25.33
N GLU A 328 -34.65 17.41 25.24
CA GLU A 328 -35.70 16.81 24.43
C GLU A 328 -35.37 16.83 22.94
N GLY A 329 -35.73 15.76 22.24
CA GLY A 329 -35.66 15.69 20.77
C GLY A 329 -37.05 15.77 20.16
N TYR A 330 -37.30 14.97 19.11
CA TYR A 330 -38.59 14.97 18.42
C TYR A 330 -39.64 14.04 19.04
N TRP A 331 -39.25 13.20 19.99
CA TRP A 331 -40.07 12.08 20.46
C TRP A 331 -40.96 12.46 21.64
N ASN A 332 -42.28 12.43 21.41
CA ASN A 332 -43.30 12.51 22.45
C ASN A 332 -43.73 11.08 22.87
N TYR A 333 -43.65 10.78 24.17
CA TYR A 333 -44.00 9.45 24.68
C TYR A 333 -45.50 9.15 24.67
N GLU A 334 -46.36 10.17 24.63
CA GLU A 334 -47.81 10.01 24.39
C GLU A 334 -48.10 9.43 22.99
N ASP A 335 -47.20 9.71 22.04
CA ASP A 335 -47.19 9.12 20.70
C ASP A 335 -46.48 7.76 20.65
N GLY A 336 -45.98 7.26 21.78
CA GLY A 336 -45.19 6.03 21.90
C GLY A 336 -45.98 4.73 21.79
N PHE A 337 -45.30 3.63 22.13
CA PHE A 337 -45.79 2.25 21.91
C PHE A 337 -46.48 1.64 23.14
N GLY A 338 -46.76 2.45 24.15
CA GLY A 338 -47.36 2.05 25.41
C GLY A 338 -47.90 3.24 26.17
N GLU A 339 -48.60 2.97 27.26
CA GLU A 339 -49.15 4.02 28.13
C GLU A 339 -48.03 4.74 28.88
N VAL A 340 -48.19 6.04 29.11
CA VAL A 340 -47.37 6.80 30.06
C VAL A 340 -48.04 6.76 31.43
N THR A 341 -47.27 6.39 32.44
CA THR A 341 -47.70 6.26 33.84
C THR A 341 -46.77 7.10 34.72
N HIS A 342 -47.30 7.71 35.77
CA HIS A 342 -46.57 8.67 36.60
C HIS A 342 -46.49 8.26 38.07
N THR A 343 -47.39 7.37 38.52
CA THR A 343 -47.42 6.87 39.91
C THR A 343 -47.24 5.35 39.97
N VAL A 344 -46.79 4.85 41.13
CA VAL A 344 -46.65 3.39 41.37
C VAL A 344 -47.99 2.68 41.17
N ASP A 345 -49.10 3.30 41.60
CA ASP A 345 -50.45 2.79 41.41
C ASP A 345 -50.82 2.61 39.93
N GLU A 346 -50.60 3.63 39.10
CA GLU A 346 -50.83 3.55 37.66
C GLU A 346 -49.96 2.48 36.99
N CYS A 347 -48.69 2.43 37.38
CA CYS A 347 -47.71 1.47 36.85
C CYS A 347 -48.14 0.01 37.13
N ILE A 348 -48.62 -0.28 38.35
CA ILE A 348 -49.10 -1.62 38.74
C ILE A 348 -50.44 -1.93 38.10
N ASN A 349 -51.39 -1.00 38.10
CA ASN A 349 -52.70 -1.20 37.47
C ASN A 349 -52.55 -1.52 35.97
N LYS A 350 -51.64 -0.85 35.29
CA LYS A 350 -51.36 -1.11 33.87
C LYS A 350 -50.70 -2.47 33.65
N LEU A 351 -49.82 -2.91 34.56
CA LEU A 351 -49.27 -4.26 34.52
C LEU A 351 -50.37 -5.32 34.72
N ILE A 352 -51.27 -5.13 35.68
CA ILE A 352 -52.43 -6.02 35.92
C ILE A 352 -53.32 -6.10 34.67
N GLU A 353 -53.62 -4.96 34.03
CA GLU A 353 -54.37 -4.93 32.77
C GLU A 353 -53.67 -5.75 31.67
N SER A 354 -52.35 -5.61 31.54
CA SER A 354 -51.57 -6.36 30.57
C SER A 354 -51.58 -7.87 30.83
N VAL A 355 -51.47 -8.29 32.10
CA VAL A 355 -51.62 -9.68 32.53
C VAL A 355 -52.99 -10.24 32.13
N ASN A 356 -54.06 -9.50 32.42
CA ASN A 356 -55.44 -9.90 32.08
C ASN A 356 -55.66 -10.03 30.57
N CYS A 357 -54.90 -9.26 29.78
CA CYS A 357 -54.87 -9.31 28.32
C CYS A 357 -53.82 -10.30 27.77
N ASN A 358 -53.31 -11.24 28.58
CA ASN A 358 -52.29 -12.22 28.20
C ASN A 358 -51.02 -11.61 27.59
N PHE A 359 -50.66 -10.39 27.97
CA PHE A 359 -49.56 -9.62 27.40
C PHE A 359 -49.67 -9.44 25.89
N GLU A 360 -50.89 -9.29 25.37
CA GLU A 360 -51.08 -8.86 23.99
C GLU A 360 -50.95 -7.34 23.87
N MET A 361 -50.21 -6.89 22.86
CA MET A 361 -50.10 -5.47 22.54
C MET A 361 -51.44 -4.94 22.01
N ASN A 362 -51.91 -3.82 22.56
CA ASN A 362 -53.14 -3.16 22.09
C ASN A 362 -53.01 -2.75 20.61
N GLU A 363 -54.08 -2.88 19.82
CA GLU A 363 -54.12 -2.54 18.39
C GLU A 363 -53.69 -1.09 18.10
N LYS A 364 -54.02 -0.13 18.98
CA LYS A 364 -53.55 1.27 18.90
C LYS A 364 -52.02 1.31 18.82
N TYR A 365 -51.34 0.55 19.68
CA TYR A 365 -49.88 0.54 19.74
C TYR A 365 -49.27 -0.30 18.61
N LYS A 366 -49.90 -1.39 18.18
CA LYS A 366 -49.48 -2.16 16.99
C LYS A 366 -49.46 -1.28 15.72
N ASN A 367 -50.48 -0.43 15.54
CA ASN A 367 -50.54 0.50 14.42
C ASN A 367 -49.41 1.55 14.50
N LYS A 368 -49.21 2.17 15.68
CA LYS A 368 -48.09 3.10 15.90
C LYS A 368 -46.72 2.47 15.64
N THR A 369 -46.51 1.22 16.06
CA THR A 369 -45.30 0.44 15.75
C THR A 369 -45.13 0.30 14.24
N LYS A 370 -46.18 -0.11 13.51
CA LYS A 370 -46.14 -0.27 12.06
C LYS A 370 -45.80 1.05 11.33
N ASP A 371 -46.34 2.16 11.79
CA ASP A 371 -46.12 3.47 11.18
C ASP A 371 -44.72 4.05 11.47
N PHE A 372 -44.13 3.68 12.61
CA PHE A 372 -42.82 4.16 13.01
C PHE A 372 -41.68 3.55 12.18
N TYR A 373 -41.61 2.21 12.09
CA TYR A 373 -40.49 1.53 11.45
C TYR A 373 -40.56 1.59 9.93
N ILE A 374 -39.41 1.86 9.31
CA ILE A 374 -39.29 1.85 7.85
C ILE A 374 -39.42 0.41 7.32
N TYR A 375 -38.78 -0.53 8.00
CA TYR A 375 -38.78 -1.95 7.65
C TYR A 375 -39.00 -2.81 8.87
N THR A 376 -39.79 -3.88 8.72
CA THR A 376 -40.04 -4.91 9.75
C THR A 376 -39.62 -6.31 9.27
N ASP A 377 -38.87 -6.37 8.17
CA ASP A 377 -38.25 -7.61 7.66
C ASP A 377 -36.89 -7.88 8.34
N THR A 378 -36.24 -8.97 7.93
CA THR A 378 -34.94 -9.41 8.45
C THR A 378 -33.78 -9.16 7.47
N GLU A 379 -33.88 -8.11 6.65
CA GLU A 379 -32.90 -7.76 5.60
C GLU A 379 -32.16 -6.43 5.92
N ASN A 380 -32.14 -5.99 7.17
CA ASN A 380 -31.56 -4.70 7.58
C ASN A 380 -30.03 -4.66 7.39
N SER A 381 -29.34 -5.76 7.75
CA SER A 381 -27.90 -5.90 7.55
C SER A 381 -27.51 -5.89 6.07
N LYS A 382 -28.36 -6.44 5.20
CA LYS A 382 -28.17 -6.43 3.75
C LYS A 382 -28.25 -5.01 3.19
N ARG A 383 -29.33 -4.28 3.48
CA ARG A 383 -29.49 -2.88 3.04
C ARG A 383 -28.33 -2.01 3.52
N THR A 384 -27.94 -2.18 4.79
CA THR A 384 -26.78 -1.49 5.36
C THR A 384 -25.50 -1.81 4.59
N TYR A 385 -25.25 -3.09 4.30
CA TYR A 385 -24.09 -3.51 3.51
C TYR A 385 -24.05 -2.85 2.12
N GLU A 386 -25.19 -2.85 1.42
CA GLU A 386 -25.32 -2.25 0.09
C GLU A 386 -25.07 -0.74 0.08
N GLU A 387 -25.59 -0.01 1.08
CA GLU A 387 -25.33 1.43 1.21
C GLU A 387 -23.86 1.74 1.53
N ILE A 388 -23.22 0.93 2.39
CA ILE A 388 -21.79 1.07 2.70
C ILE A 388 -20.93 0.77 1.47
N GLU A 389 -21.32 -0.19 0.64
CA GLU A 389 -20.57 -0.55 -0.57
C GLU A 389 -20.54 0.58 -1.61
N LYS A 390 -21.61 1.38 -1.69
CA LYS A 390 -21.70 2.56 -2.58
C LYS A 390 -20.71 3.68 -2.21
N LEU A 391 -20.20 3.72 -0.98
CA LEU A 391 -19.30 4.79 -0.52
C LEU A 391 -17.93 4.75 -1.23
N PRO A 392 -17.40 5.90 -1.67
CA PRO A 392 -16.14 5.96 -2.40
C PRO A 392 -14.95 5.59 -1.51
N VAL A 393 -13.98 4.91 -2.12
CA VAL A 393 -12.70 4.58 -1.48
C VAL A 393 -11.70 5.71 -1.69
N GLU A 394 -11.44 6.48 -0.63
CA GLU A 394 -10.37 7.49 -0.65
C GLU A 394 -9.00 6.82 -0.80
N LYS A 395 -8.19 7.25 -1.78
CA LYS A 395 -6.83 6.74 -1.98
C LYS A 395 -5.84 7.60 -1.18
N HIS A 396 -4.91 6.98 -0.45
CA HIS A 396 -3.76 7.71 0.08
C HIS A 396 -2.91 8.26 -1.08
N ASN A 397 -2.54 9.54 -0.97
CA ASN A 397 -1.63 10.15 -1.91
C ASN A 397 -0.18 9.77 -1.54
N ILE A 398 0.49 9.09 -2.47
CA ILE A 398 1.91 8.72 -2.32
C ILE A 398 2.81 9.96 -2.19
N ASP A 399 2.39 11.10 -2.75
CA ASP A 399 3.10 12.38 -2.61
C ASP A 399 3.16 12.82 -1.13
N SER A 400 2.11 12.57 -0.34
CA SER A 400 2.09 12.92 1.10
C SER A 400 3.06 12.07 1.92
N VAL A 401 3.29 10.81 1.52
CA VAL A 401 4.23 9.90 2.19
C VAL A 401 5.66 10.29 1.90
N TRP A 402 5.92 10.69 0.67
CA TRP A 402 7.20 11.27 0.27
C TRP A 402 7.53 12.51 1.10
N LEU A 403 6.58 13.42 1.31
CA LEU A 403 6.80 14.60 2.16
C LEU A 403 7.23 14.21 3.59
N ILE A 404 6.58 13.22 4.21
CA ILE A 404 6.94 12.74 5.54
C ILE A 404 8.32 12.09 5.54
N THR A 405 8.62 11.32 4.49
CA THR A 405 9.92 10.64 4.35
C THR A 405 11.04 11.66 4.21
N VAL A 406 10.81 12.76 3.47
CA VAL A 406 11.75 13.90 3.39
C VAL A 406 11.94 14.56 4.75
N ILE A 407 10.86 14.84 5.49
CA ILE A 407 10.97 15.41 6.84
C ILE A 407 11.73 14.47 7.79
N ALA A 408 11.41 13.18 7.76
CA ALA A 408 12.09 12.16 8.57
C ALA A 408 13.57 12.04 8.20
N PHE A 409 13.91 12.10 6.91
CA PHE A 409 15.29 12.09 6.44
C PHE A 409 16.05 13.31 6.96
N ILE A 410 15.47 14.52 6.85
CA ILE A 410 16.09 15.77 7.35
C ILE A 410 16.37 15.67 8.86
N ILE A 411 15.40 15.20 9.65
CA ILE A 411 15.59 15.00 11.09
C ILE A 411 16.71 13.99 11.34
N SER A 412 16.69 12.85 10.64
CA SER A 412 17.69 11.79 10.76
C SER A 412 19.10 12.30 10.43
N PHE A 413 19.22 13.14 9.40
CA PHE A 413 20.46 13.77 8.97
C PHE A 413 21.06 14.66 10.06
N PHE A 414 20.27 15.51 10.70
CA PHE A 414 20.77 16.35 11.80
C PHE A 414 21.15 15.55 13.06
N THR A 415 20.54 14.39 13.28
CA THR A 415 20.91 13.51 14.40
C THR A 415 22.18 12.68 14.16
N LYS A 416 22.74 12.71 12.93
CA LYS A 416 23.85 11.84 12.50
C LYS A 416 23.62 10.33 12.73
N ASN A 417 22.36 9.90 12.84
CA ASN A 417 22.03 8.49 13.07
C ASN A 417 21.99 7.72 11.75
N LEU A 418 23.04 6.93 11.49
CA LEU A 418 23.21 6.17 10.25
C LEU A 418 22.10 5.13 10.02
N TYR A 419 21.53 4.54 11.08
CA TYR A 419 20.42 3.59 10.97
C TYR A 419 19.15 4.28 10.49
N LEU A 420 18.84 5.46 11.03
CA LEU A 420 17.65 6.23 10.61
C LEU A 420 17.78 6.76 9.18
N LEU A 421 18.98 7.19 8.78
CA LEU A 421 19.30 7.57 7.40
C LEU A 421 19.10 6.39 6.44
N LEU A 422 19.65 5.21 6.78
CA LEU A 422 19.45 4.01 5.98
C LEU A 422 17.97 3.63 5.86
N ILE A 423 17.21 3.68 6.96
CA ILE A 423 15.77 3.38 6.97
C ILE A 423 15.01 4.33 6.05
N THR A 424 15.30 5.63 6.10
CA THR A 424 14.62 6.64 5.28
C THR A 424 14.95 6.51 3.79
N ASP A 425 16.19 6.15 3.44
CA ASP A 425 16.58 5.79 2.06
C ASP A 425 15.84 4.55 1.55
N VAL A 426 15.79 3.49 2.35
CA VAL A 426 15.07 2.26 2.01
C VAL A 426 13.58 2.54 1.83
N ILE A 427 12.98 3.37 2.69
CA ILE A 427 11.58 3.82 2.53
C ILE A 427 11.42 4.57 1.21
N GLY A 428 12.32 5.51 0.89
CA GLY A 428 12.29 6.25 -0.37
C GLY A 428 12.27 5.33 -1.60
N VAL A 429 13.16 4.33 -1.62
CA VAL A 429 13.18 3.34 -2.72
C VAL A 429 11.91 2.49 -2.75
N ILE A 430 11.41 2.03 -1.59
CA ILE A 430 10.14 1.30 -1.49
C ILE A 430 8.97 2.14 -2.03
N LEU A 431 8.91 3.44 -1.71
CA LEU A 431 7.90 4.34 -2.25
C LEU A 431 7.97 4.42 -3.78
N ASN A 432 9.16 4.48 -4.37
CA ASN A 432 9.33 4.44 -5.83
C ASN A 432 8.92 3.10 -6.44
N ILE A 433 9.23 1.98 -5.78
CA ILE A 433 8.80 0.63 -6.20
C ILE A 433 7.27 0.53 -6.17
N ILE A 434 6.64 0.99 -5.10
CA ILE A 434 5.18 1.05 -4.94
C ILE A 434 4.56 1.93 -6.02
N TYR A 435 5.11 3.13 -6.21
CA TYR A 435 4.69 4.05 -7.25
C TYR A 435 4.72 3.33 -8.59
N SER A 436 5.85 2.71 -8.95
CA SER A 436 6.01 2.02 -10.23
C SER A 436 5.05 0.83 -10.38
N SER A 437 4.82 0.08 -9.30
CA SER A 437 3.96 -1.12 -9.29
C SER A 437 2.48 -0.82 -9.52
N LYS A 438 1.99 0.38 -9.16
CA LYS A 438 0.58 0.78 -9.40
C LYS A 438 0.20 0.74 -10.88
N ASN A 439 1.15 0.97 -11.78
CA ASN A 439 0.95 0.84 -13.22
C ASN A 439 2.19 0.24 -13.89
N ILE A 440 2.46 -1.03 -13.58
CA ILE A 440 3.66 -1.73 -14.04
C ILE A 440 3.85 -1.70 -15.56
N SER A 441 2.75 -1.75 -16.31
CA SER A 441 2.77 -1.74 -17.79
C SER A 441 3.42 -0.48 -18.37
N GLN A 442 3.19 0.67 -17.74
CA GLN A 442 3.77 1.96 -18.13
C GLN A 442 5.09 2.25 -17.44
N ARG A 443 5.33 1.67 -16.26
CA ARG A 443 6.40 2.08 -15.34
C ARG A 443 7.47 1.00 -15.14
N ILE A 444 7.54 -0.01 -16.01
CA ILE A 444 8.43 -1.15 -15.82
C ILE A 444 9.91 -0.76 -15.74
N TYR A 445 10.37 0.18 -16.58
CA TYR A 445 11.76 0.64 -16.54
C TYR A 445 12.07 1.35 -15.22
N LEU A 446 11.15 2.18 -14.72
CA LEU A 446 11.28 2.83 -13.42
C LEU A 446 11.29 1.82 -12.27
N LEU A 447 10.46 0.76 -12.35
CA LEU A 447 10.42 -0.31 -11.35
C LEU A 447 11.76 -1.04 -11.27
N ILE A 448 12.26 -1.55 -12.40
CA ILE A 448 13.52 -2.31 -12.46
C ILE A 448 14.69 -1.41 -12.03
N PHE A 449 14.69 -0.14 -12.45
CA PHE A 449 15.74 0.80 -12.05
C PHE A 449 15.77 1.04 -10.53
N ASN A 450 14.62 1.19 -9.87
CA ASN A 450 14.59 1.35 -8.41
C ASN A 450 14.98 0.07 -7.66
N ILE A 451 14.68 -1.11 -8.22
CA ILE A 451 15.22 -2.39 -7.70
C ILE A 451 16.75 -2.41 -7.83
N ALA A 452 17.30 -1.94 -8.95
CA ALA A 452 18.75 -1.81 -9.13
C ALA A 452 19.38 -0.81 -8.15
N MET A 453 18.76 0.34 -7.92
CA MET A 453 19.19 1.31 -6.90
C MET A 453 19.28 0.66 -5.51
N PHE A 454 18.25 -0.07 -5.08
CA PHE A 454 18.30 -0.82 -3.83
C PHE A 454 19.44 -1.84 -3.83
N THR A 455 19.49 -2.69 -4.87
CA THR A 455 20.43 -3.82 -4.97
C THR A 455 21.88 -3.36 -4.92
N PHE A 456 22.23 -2.29 -5.63
CA PHE A 456 23.62 -1.84 -5.73
C PHE A 456 24.02 -0.87 -4.61
N LEU A 457 23.11 -0.01 -4.14
CA LEU A 457 23.48 1.11 -3.27
C LEU A 457 23.08 0.96 -1.81
N LEU A 458 22.05 0.14 -1.49
CA LEU A 458 21.50 0.02 -0.14
C LEU A 458 21.50 -1.41 0.41
N ALA A 459 21.54 -2.42 -0.45
CA ALA A 459 21.42 -3.81 -0.03
C ALA A 459 22.54 -4.23 0.93
N LYS A 460 23.78 -3.78 0.70
CA LYS A 460 24.93 -4.15 1.54
C LYS A 460 24.75 -3.73 3.01
N PRO A 461 24.54 -2.44 3.36
CA PRO A 461 24.32 -2.05 4.75
C PRO A 461 23.04 -2.68 5.36
N VAL A 462 21.97 -2.87 4.57
CA VAL A 462 20.75 -3.57 5.05
C VAL A 462 21.05 -5.01 5.42
N ILE A 463 21.71 -5.78 4.54
CA ILE A 463 22.02 -7.18 4.78
C ILE A 463 23.07 -7.32 5.90
N SER A 464 24.01 -6.37 6.04
CA SER A 464 24.94 -6.34 7.17
C SER A 464 24.21 -6.33 8.52
N ILE A 465 23.13 -5.57 8.65
CA ILE A 465 22.32 -5.53 9.89
C ILE A 465 21.72 -6.90 10.19
N PHE A 466 21.13 -7.56 9.19
CA PHE A 466 20.54 -8.90 9.37
C PHE A 466 21.56 -9.99 9.68
N LYS A 467 22.81 -9.81 9.23
CA LYS A 467 23.92 -10.72 9.49
C LYS A 467 24.78 -10.35 10.70
N ALA A 468 24.41 -9.30 11.43
CA ALA A 468 25.22 -8.74 12.52
C ALA A 468 26.68 -8.42 12.12
N ILE A 469 26.91 -8.04 10.86
CA ILE A 469 28.22 -7.58 10.36
C ILE A 469 28.37 -6.10 10.70
N ASN A 470 29.48 -5.71 11.33
CA ASN A 470 29.77 -4.32 11.64
C ASN A 470 30.15 -3.55 10.36
N TRP A 471 29.18 -2.84 9.78
CA TRP A 471 29.37 -2.05 8.57
C TRP A 471 29.71 -0.58 8.85
N ILE A 472 29.49 -0.12 10.09
CA ILE A 472 29.67 1.28 10.48
C ILE A 472 31.15 1.62 10.62
N GLU A 473 31.97 0.72 11.18
CA GLU A 473 33.40 0.97 11.40
C GLU A 473 34.24 1.01 10.12
N LYS A 474 33.68 0.60 8.99
CA LYS A 474 34.42 0.49 7.72
C LYS A 474 34.78 1.85 7.12
N PHE A 475 33.96 2.87 7.37
CA PHE A 475 34.10 4.21 6.78
C PHE A 475 33.82 5.28 7.83
N SER A 476 34.26 6.51 7.59
CA SER A 476 33.93 7.63 8.48
C SER A 476 32.41 7.88 8.54
N ILE A 477 31.89 8.29 9.70
CA ILE A 477 30.46 8.60 9.88
C ILE A 477 30.04 9.72 8.92
N ASP A 478 30.88 10.73 8.72
CA ASP A 478 30.60 11.84 7.82
C ASP A 478 30.52 11.38 6.35
N SER A 479 31.38 10.44 5.92
CA SER A 479 31.30 9.84 4.57
C SER A 479 29.99 9.08 4.39
N GLN A 480 29.64 8.21 5.34
CA GLN A 480 28.41 7.42 5.27
C GLN A 480 27.15 8.28 5.29
N GLN A 481 27.13 9.32 6.13
CA GLN A 481 26.06 10.31 6.18
C GLN A 481 25.90 11.02 4.84
N HIS A 482 27.01 11.39 4.19
CA HIS A 482 26.99 12.04 2.89
C HIS A 482 26.51 11.10 1.78
N VAL A 483 26.96 9.84 1.78
CA VAL A 483 26.51 8.83 0.83
C VAL A 483 25.00 8.63 0.90
N PHE A 484 24.43 8.51 2.10
CA PHE A 484 22.98 8.41 2.27
C PHE A 484 22.26 9.67 1.77
N LEU A 485 22.81 10.87 2.00
CA LEU A 485 22.25 12.11 1.42
C LEU A 485 22.23 12.09 -0.11
N LEU A 486 23.31 11.65 -0.76
CA LEU A 486 23.37 11.56 -2.22
C LEU A 486 22.38 10.53 -2.78
N VAL A 487 22.25 9.37 -2.14
CA VAL A 487 21.28 8.32 -2.51
C VAL A 487 19.85 8.82 -2.31
N PHE A 488 19.57 9.51 -1.21
CA PHE A 488 18.26 10.11 -0.94
C PHE A 488 17.87 11.13 -2.01
N ILE A 489 18.78 12.07 -2.30
CA ILE A 489 18.59 13.11 -3.32
C ILE A 489 18.33 12.46 -4.68
N ALA A 490 19.15 11.49 -5.09
CA ALA A 490 18.98 10.81 -6.37
C ALA A 490 17.61 10.10 -6.45
N THR A 491 17.23 9.37 -5.41
CA THR A 491 15.97 8.61 -5.35
C THR A 491 14.75 9.52 -5.38
N PHE A 492 14.78 10.63 -4.63
CA PHE A 492 13.71 11.63 -4.63
C PHE A 492 13.63 12.40 -5.95
N SER A 493 14.77 12.80 -6.54
CA SER A 493 14.81 13.47 -7.84
C SER A 493 14.29 12.56 -8.97
N ILE A 494 14.62 11.27 -8.96
CA ILE A 494 14.05 10.28 -9.90
C ILE A 494 12.52 10.22 -9.75
N TYR A 495 12.02 10.21 -8.51
CA TYR A 495 10.58 10.26 -8.24
C TYR A 495 9.93 11.48 -8.89
N ILE A 496 10.44 12.68 -8.60
CA ILE A 496 9.92 13.95 -9.14
C ILE A 496 9.98 13.97 -10.67
N GLY A 497 11.12 13.58 -11.27
CA GLY A 497 11.28 13.50 -12.72
C GLY A 497 10.25 12.57 -13.38
N SER A 498 9.97 11.43 -12.75
CA SER A 498 8.95 10.49 -13.23
C SER A 498 7.53 11.05 -13.13
N ARG A 499 7.22 11.84 -12.09
CA ARG A 499 5.91 12.50 -11.91
C ARG A 499 5.69 13.59 -12.96
N ILE A 500 6.73 14.36 -13.28
CA ILE A 500 6.69 15.38 -14.34
C ILE A 500 6.40 14.73 -15.70
N SER A 501 7.10 13.64 -16.01
CA SER A 501 6.91 12.89 -17.26
C SER A 501 5.50 12.28 -17.36
N GLU A 502 4.98 11.72 -16.26
CA GLU A 502 3.63 11.16 -16.22
C GLU A 502 2.54 12.19 -16.53
N LYS A 503 2.62 13.40 -15.95
CA LYS A 503 1.64 14.47 -16.22
C LYS A 503 1.57 14.80 -17.72
N LYS A 504 2.72 14.81 -18.40
CA LYS A 504 2.80 15.06 -19.85
C LYS A 504 2.23 13.92 -20.70
N ASN A 505 2.37 12.67 -20.25
CA ASN A 505 1.81 11.51 -20.96
C ASN A 505 0.28 11.56 -21.04
N LYS A 506 -0.41 11.91 -19.94
CA LYS A 506 -1.88 12.05 -19.92
C LYS A 506 -2.40 13.08 -20.92
N ILE A 507 -1.67 14.17 -21.11
CA ILE A 507 -2.03 15.24 -22.06
C ILE A 507 -1.83 14.76 -23.52
N THR A 508 -0.80 13.94 -23.78
CA THR A 508 -0.45 13.50 -25.14
C THR A 508 -1.34 12.35 -25.63
N GLU A 509 -1.81 11.48 -24.74
CA GLU A 509 -2.70 10.36 -25.09
C GLU A 509 -4.07 10.84 -25.60
N ASN A 510 -4.56 12.00 -25.15
CA ASN A 510 -5.82 12.60 -25.62
C ASN A 510 -5.76 13.21 -27.04
N ILE A 511 -4.57 13.35 -27.65
CA ILE A 511 -4.36 14.15 -28.88
C ILE A 511 -4.14 13.26 -30.13
N LYS A 512 -3.96 11.94 -29.99
CA LYS A 512 -3.53 11.08 -31.11
C LYS A 512 -4.43 9.86 -31.34
N GLU A 513 -5.67 10.13 -31.72
CA GLU A 513 -6.45 9.25 -32.59
C GLU A 513 -6.60 9.95 -33.94
N ASN A 514 -5.63 9.74 -34.83
CA ASN A 514 -5.77 9.82 -36.29
C ASN A 514 -4.38 9.78 -36.92
N THR A 515 -4.05 8.71 -37.66
CA THR A 515 -3.33 8.78 -38.95
C THR A 515 -2.99 7.40 -39.54
N ASN A 516 -3.59 7.17 -40.70
CA ASN A 516 -3.09 6.63 -41.99
C ASN A 516 -2.47 5.23 -42.10
N GLU A 517 -3.16 4.39 -42.87
CA GLU A 517 -2.86 2.99 -43.22
C GLU A 517 -1.80 2.80 -44.32
N SER A 518 -1.41 3.82 -45.09
CA SER A 518 -0.48 3.64 -46.23
C SER A 518 0.99 3.40 -45.84
N LYS A 519 1.37 3.57 -44.57
CA LYS A 519 2.72 3.27 -44.03
C LYS A 519 3.01 1.78 -43.75
N CYS A 520 2.03 0.89 -43.94
CA CYS A 520 2.13 -0.49 -43.44
C CYS A 520 3.01 -1.43 -44.30
N LYS A 521 3.04 -1.27 -45.63
CA LYS A 521 3.81 -2.15 -46.55
C LYS A 521 5.31 -1.88 -46.45
N ASP A 522 5.72 -0.61 -46.51
CA ASP A 522 7.12 -0.16 -46.38
C ASP A 522 7.74 -0.57 -45.04
N LYS A 523 6.97 -0.48 -43.95
CA LYS A 523 7.41 -0.89 -42.62
C LYS A 523 7.72 -2.39 -42.53
N LYS A 524 6.97 -3.26 -43.22
CA LYS A 524 7.22 -4.71 -43.23
C LYS A 524 8.52 -5.07 -43.95
N ILE A 525 8.82 -4.41 -45.08
CA ILE A 525 10.06 -4.63 -45.84
C ILE A 525 11.27 -4.25 -44.98
N PHE A 526 11.25 -3.04 -44.40
CA PHE A 526 12.31 -2.58 -43.51
C PHE A 526 12.53 -3.51 -42.31
N THR A 527 11.44 -4.01 -41.70
CA THR A 527 11.52 -4.97 -40.58
C THR A 527 12.24 -6.26 -40.96
N ASN A 528 11.95 -6.82 -42.14
CA ASN A 528 12.59 -8.06 -42.59
C ASN A 528 14.07 -7.84 -42.92
N ILE A 529 14.44 -6.68 -43.46
CA ILE A 529 15.85 -6.35 -43.73
C ILE A 529 16.62 -6.24 -42.43
N ALA A 530 16.10 -5.52 -41.44
CA ALA A 530 16.72 -5.43 -40.11
C ALA A 530 16.88 -6.81 -39.46
N LEU A 531 15.91 -7.72 -39.64
CA LEU A 531 16.01 -9.10 -39.18
C LEU A 531 17.14 -9.88 -39.85
N VAL A 532 17.23 -9.84 -41.18
CA VAL A 532 18.30 -10.55 -41.91
C VAL A 532 19.67 -10.02 -41.52
N LEU A 533 19.82 -8.69 -41.45
CA LEU A 533 21.07 -8.07 -41.01
C LEU A 533 21.44 -8.44 -39.58
N PHE A 534 20.47 -8.50 -38.67
CA PHE A 534 20.68 -9.01 -37.32
C PHE A 534 21.19 -10.45 -37.33
N LEU A 535 20.56 -11.35 -38.09
CA LEU A 535 20.98 -12.77 -38.14
C LEU A 535 22.41 -12.92 -38.65
N VAL A 536 22.81 -12.14 -39.65
CA VAL A 536 24.19 -12.13 -40.16
C VAL A 536 25.16 -11.62 -39.09
N CYS A 537 24.87 -10.49 -38.46
CA CYS A 537 25.71 -9.94 -37.38
C CYS A 537 25.81 -10.89 -36.18
N ALA A 538 24.72 -11.57 -35.82
CA ALA A 538 24.67 -12.49 -34.68
C ALA A 538 25.56 -13.71 -34.89
N ILE A 539 25.74 -14.20 -36.12
CA ILE A 539 26.70 -15.28 -36.41
C ILE A 539 28.12 -14.84 -36.03
N PHE A 540 28.51 -13.63 -36.43
CA PHE A 540 29.82 -13.10 -36.08
C PHE A 540 29.96 -12.86 -34.57
N SER A 541 28.92 -12.37 -33.90
CA SER A 541 28.92 -12.25 -32.43
C SER A 541 29.12 -13.60 -31.75
N ILE A 542 28.41 -14.65 -32.17
CA ILE A 542 28.57 -16.01 -31.63
C ILE A 542 30.01 -16.49 -31.79
N ILE A 543 30.59 -16.32 -32.98
CA ILE A 543 31.99 -16.70 -33.24
C ILE A 543 32.93 -15.96 -32.29
N THR A 544 32.80 -14.65 -32.16
CA THR A 544 33.68 -13.84 -31.30
C THR A 544 33.50 -14.11 -29.81
N GLU A 545 32.29 -14.45 -29.35
CA GLU A 545 32.04 -14.77 -27.94
C GLU A 545 32.52 -16.19 -27.59
N TYR A 546 32.41 -17.13 -28.54
CA TYR A 546 32.90 -18.49 -28.35
C TYR A 546 34.42 -18.58 -28.37
N ASP A 547 35.10 -17.73 -29.15
CA ASP A 547 36.56 -17.60 -29.15
C ASP A 547 37.11 -17.26 -27.75
N LYS A 548 36.45 -16.35 -27.02
CA LYS A 548 36.80 -16.04 -25.62
C LYS A 548 36.72 -17.27 -24.72
N LEU A 549 35.72 -18.12 -24.91
CA LEU A 549 35.53 -19.34 -24.14
C LEU A 549 36.61 -20.38 -24.46
N ILE A 550 36.98 -20.53 -25.74
CA ILE A 550 38.10 -21.39 -26.17
C ILE A 550 39.41 -20.89 -25.55
N TYR A 551 39.65 -19.57 -25.58
CA TYR A 551 40.85 -18.98 -25.02
C TYR A 551 41.00 -19.24 -23.51
N MET A 552 39.89 -19.27 -22.77
CA MET A 552 39.89 -19.52 -21.33
C MET A 552 40.17 -21.00 -20.97
N ASN A 553 40.21 -21.91 -21.94
CA ASN A 553 40.45 -23.32 -21.65
C ASN A 553 41.85 -23.54 -21.05
N GLY A 554 41.89 -23.90 -19.76
CA GLY A 554 43.13 -24.10 -19.01
C GLY A 554 43.81 -22.83 -18.50
N LYS A 555 43.14 -21.67 -18.52
CA LYS A 555 43.65 -20.38 -18.01
C LYS A 555 42.78 -19.83 -16.88
N ASP A 556 43.40 -19.09 -15.98
CA ASP A 556 42.69 -18.42 -14.90
C ASP A 556 41.97 -17.15 -15.36
N TYR A 557 40.89 -16.79 -14.66
CA TYR A 557 40.07 -15.61 -14.98
C TYR A 557 40.89 -14.32 -15.07
N VAL A 558 41.87 -14.13 -14.17
CA VAL A 558 42.72 -12.92 -14.15
C VAL A 558 43.62 -12.88 -15.39
N GLU A 559 44.17 -14.03 -15.79
CA GLU A 559 45.02 -14.16 -16.97
C GLU A 559 44.29 -13.76 -18.24
N TYR A 560 43.01 -14.13 -18.38
CA TYR A 560 42.14 -13.69 -19.48
C TYR A 560 42.09 -12.15 -19.60
N TYR A 561 41.97 -11.40 -18.49
CA TYR A 561 41.89 -9.94 -18.54
C TYR A 561 43.20 -9.24 -18.88
N LEU A 562 44.33 -9.90 -18.62
CA LEU A 562 45.65 -9.34 -18.87
C LEU A 562 46.16 -9.66 -20.28
N THR A 563 45.78 -10.81 -20.84
CA THR A 563 46.45 -11.39 -22.02
C THR A 563 45.54 -11.67 -23.22
N TYR A 564 44.21 -11.60 -23.05
CA TYR A 564 43.30 -11.80 -24.19
C TYR A 564 43.33 -10.61 -25.14
N GLU A 565 43.67 -10.87 -26.40
CA GLU A 565 43.54 -9.94 -27.50
C GLU A 565 42.65 -10.53 -28.59
N ASN A 566 41.73 -9.72 -29.11
CA ASN A 566 40.88 -10.14 -30.22
C ASN A 566 41.70 -10.18 -31.52
N THR A 567 41.89 -11.37 -32.08
CA THR A 567 42.70 -11.60 -33.29
C THR A 567 41.87 -11.55 -34.58
N PHE A 568 40.55 -11.40 -34.51
CA PHE A 568 39.70 -11.37 -35.70
C PHE A 568 39.90 -10.08 -36.52
N ASN A 569 39.73 -10.22 -37.84
CA ASN A 569 39.79 -9.09 -38.78
C ASN A 569 38.81 -7.96 -38.36
N PRO A 570 39.19 -6.67 -38.49
CA PRO A 570 38.34 -5.53 -38.14
C PRO A 570 36.91 -5.58 -38.69
N ILE A 571 36.68 -6.18 -39.86
CA ILE A 571 35.33 -6.34 -40.44
C ILE A 571 34.47 -7.29 -39.61
N ILE A 572 35.02 -8.41 -39.16
CA ILE A 572 34.32 -9.38 -38.30
C ILE A 572 33.97 -8.72 -36.97
N THR A 573 34.95 -8.04 -36.37
CA THR A 573 34.76 -7.30 -35.11
C THR A 573 33.73 -6.18 -35.23
N LEU A 574 33.71 -5.48 -36.37
CA LEU A 574 32.71 -4.45 -36.66
C LEU A 574 31.30 -5.07 -36.77
N LEU A 575 31.13 -6.13 -37.55
CA LEU A 575 29.84 -6.80 -37.74
C LEU A 575 29.32 -7.44 -36.45
N ALA A 576 30.20 -8.05 -35.65
CA ALA A 576 29.87 -8.57 -34.33
C ALA A 576 29.42 -7.45 -33.38
N GLY A 577 30.11 -6.30 -33.38
CA GLY A 577 29.75 -5.13 -32.59
C GLY A 577 28.45 -4.43 -33.02
N MET A 578 27.87 -4.80 -34.17
CA MET A 578 26.60 -4.28 -34.66
C MET A 578 25.39 -5.15 -34.29
N SER A 579 25.59 -6.35 -33.72
CA SER A 579 24.50 -7.30 -33.45
C SER A 579 23.41 -6.75 -32.51
N ASP A 580 23.78 -6.27 -31.32
CA ASP A 580 22.84 -5.67 -30.34
C ASP A 580 22.05 -4.49 -30.95
N ILE A 581 22.75 -3.68 -31.75
CA ILE A 581 22.18 -2.51 -32.43
C ILE A 581 21.17 -2.95 -33.47
N MET A 582 21.51 -3.95 -34.30
CA MET A 582 20.60 -4.50 -35.32
C MET A 582 19.37 -5.16 -34.70
N LEU A 583 19.54 -5.88 -33.59
CA LEU A 583 18.41 -6.41 -32.83
C LEU A 583 17.48 -5.28 -32.38
N CYS A 584 18.03 -4.20 -31.81
CA CYS A 584 17.24 -3.07 -31.35
C CYS A 584 16.55 -2.34 -32.50
N ILE A 585 17.18 -2.18 -33.67
CA ILE A 585 16.55 -1.62 -34.88
C ILE A 585 15.38 -2.52 -35.35
N PHE A 586 15.58 -3.84 -35.37
CA PHE A 586 14.53 -4.80 -35.68
C PHE A 586 13.36 -4.72 -34.69
N LEU A 587 13.65 -4.72 -33.39
CA LEU A 587 12.63 -4.63 -32.33
C LEU A 587 11.91 -3.28 -32.30
N ALA A 588 12.58 -2.19 -32.70
CA ALA A 588 12.00 -0.86 -32.86
C ALA A 588 10.94 -0.82 -33.97
N CYS A 589 10.99 -1.75 -34.93
CA CYS A 589 9.95 -1.90 -35.95
C CYS A 589 8.65 -2.53 -35.41
N MET A 590 8.62 -2.95 -34.15
CA MET A 590 7.48 -3.61 -33.50
C MET A 590 7.01 -4.90 -34.21
N PRO A 591 7.89 -5.90 -34.42
CA PRO A 591 7.52 -7.18 -35.04
C PRO A 591 6.48 -7.94 -34.21
N SER A 592 5.72 -8.87 -34.81
CA SER A 592 4.81 -9.79 -34.10
C SER A 592 5.57 -10.70 -33.13
N LYS A 593 4.91 -11.19 -32.08
CA LYS A 593 5.54 -12.05 -31.05
C LYS A 593 6.31 -13.24 -31.66
N LYS A 594 5.70 -13.95 -32.60
CA LYS A 594 6.31 -15.10 -33.30
C LYS A 594 7.63 -14.77 -34.01
N LYS A 595 7.73 -13.57 -34.59
CA LYS A 595 8.94 -13.11 -35.29
C LYS A 595 10.03 -12.61 -34.34
N ALA A 596 9.68 -12.19 -33.13
CA ALA A 596 10.62 -11.63 -32.16
C ALA A 596 11.29 -12.69 -31.27
N ILE A 597 10.61 -13.81 -30.99
CA ILE A 597 11.10 -14.85 -30.06
C ILE A 597 12.46 -15.41 -30.49
N ILE A 598 12.63 -15.77 -31.77
CA ILE A 598 13.89 -16.37 -32.24
C ILE A 598 15.06 -15.38 -32.14
N PRO A 599 14.96 -14.14 -32.68
CA PRO A 599 16.05 -13.16 -32.55
C PRO A 599 16.44 -12.85 -31.10
N VAL A 600 15.43 -12.72 -30.24
CA VAL A 600 15.65 -12.48 -28.81
C VAL A 600 16.26 -13.71 -28.11
N GLY A 601 15.91 -14.92 -28.54
CA GLY A 601 16.56 -16.15 -28.08
C GLY A 601 18.04 -16.21 -28.49
N ILE A 602 18.36 -15.88 -29.74
CA ILE A 602 19.74 -15.80 -30.23
C ILE A 602 20.54 -14.78 -29.40
N PHE A 603 19.96 -13.61 -29.13
CA PHE A 603 20.54 -12.58 -28.26
C PHE A 603 20.91 -13.09 -26.86
N MET A 604 20.07 -13.94 -26.27
CA MET A 604 20.38 -14.58 -25.00
C MET A 604 21.49 -15.63 -25.14
N ILE A 605 21.47 -16.42 -26.22
CA ILE A 605 22.38 -17.55 -26.43
C ILE A 605 23.83 -17.11 -26.60
N TYR A 606 24.11 -16.06 -27.40
CA TYR A 606 25.50 -15.67 -27.62
C TYR A 606 26.17 -14.99 -26.42
N ASN A 607 25.41 -14.64 -25.37
CA ASN A 607 25.94 -14.17 -24.09
C ASN A 607 26.24 -15.32 -23.09
N ILE A 608 25.94 -16.58 -23.45
CA ILE A 608 26.26 -17.75 -22.62
C ILE A 608 27.77 -18.00 -22.50
N PRO A 609 28.59 -17.92 -23.57
CA PRO A 609 30.04 -18.08 -23.46
C PRO A 609 30.66 -17.12 -22.44
N THR A 610 30.27 -15.84 -22.46
CA THR A 610 30.75 -14.84 -21.48
C THR A 610 30.32 -15.13 -20.05
N PHE A 611 29.14 -15.72 -19.87
CA PHE A 611 28.68 -16.19 -18.57
C PHE A 611 29.52 -17.37 -18.05
N LEU A 612 29.84 -18.33 -18.91
CA LEU A 612 30.67 -19.49 -18.57
C LEU A 612 32.11 -19.08 -18.21
N ILE A 613 32.64 -18.03 -18.83
CA ILE A 613 33.95 -17.45 -18.43
C ILE A 613 33.87 -16.58 -17.16
N GLY A 614 32.73 -16.50 -16.49
CA GLY A 614 32.58 -15.80 -15.20
C GLY A 614 32.00 -14.39 -15.26
N GLN A 615 31.71 -13.84 -16.45
CA GLN A 615 31.08 -12.51 -16.60
C GLN A 615 29.55 -12.61 -16.58
N ARG A 616 28.94 -12.20 -15.47
CA ARG A 616 27.49 -12.37 -15.23
C ARG A 616 26.63 -11.22 -15.73
N THR A 617 27.21 -10.03 -15.82
CA THR A 617 26.48 -8.81 -16.19
C THR A 617 25.80 -8.91 -17.57
N PRO A 618 26.45 -9.42 -18.64
CA PRO A 618 25.83 -9.47 -19.97
C PRO A 618 24.56 -10.32 -20.05
N ILE A 619 24.55 -11.50 -19.41
CA ILE A 619 23.38 -12.39 -19.43
C ILE A 619 22.22 -11.82 -18.60
N VAL A 620 22.50 -11.14 -17.49
CA VAL A 620 21.48 -10.47 -16.66
C VAL A 620 20.89 -9.27 -17.39
N ILE A 621 21.73 -8.44 -18.04
CA ILE A 621 21.29 -7.33 -18.90
C ILE A 621 20.36 -7.85 -19.99
N SER A 622 20.76 -8.94 -20.66
CA SER A 622 19.97 -9.56 -21.72
C SER A 622 18.59 -9.98 -21.21
N ALA A 623 18.53 -10.67 -20.07
CA ALA A 623 17.27 -11.07 -19.46
C ALA A 623 16.37 -9.88 -19.08
N LEU A 624 16.94 -8.82 -18.47
CA LEU A 624 16.18 -7.62 -18.08
C LEU A 624 15.67 -6.83 -19.30
N PHE A 625 16.49 -6.72 -20.35
CA PHE A 625 16.09 -6.08 -21.61
C PHE A 625 14.91 -6.83 -22.25
N ILE A 626 15.00 -8.15 -22.36
CA ILE A 626 13.93 -8.99 -22.94
C ILE A 626 12.64 -8.86 -22.14
N PHE A 627 12.75 -8.99 -20.82
CA PHE A 627 11.60 -8.90 -19.91
C PHE A 627 10.92 -7.53 -20.01
N SER A 628 11.68 -6.43 -19.90
CA SER A 628 11.14 -5.07 -19.99
C SER A 628 10.53 -4.78 -21.37
N TYR A 629 11.15 -5.27 -22.45
CA TYR A 629 10.61 -5.18 -23.80
C TYR A 629 9.28 -5.93 -23.92
N PHE A 630 9.16 -7.15 -23.39
CA PHE A 630 7.91 -7.92 -23.45
C PHE A 630 6.78 -7.24 -22.69
N VAL A 631 7.05 -6.70 -21.49
CA VAL A 631 6.05 -5.96 -20.69
C VAL A 631 5.51 -4.76 -21.48
N ILE A 632 6.40 -4.02 -22.15
CA ILE A 632 5.99 -2.84 -22.91
C ILE A 632 5.35 -3.20 -24.23
N ARG A 633 5.76 -4.29 -24.90
CA ARG A 633 5.06 -4.75 -26.10
C ARG A 633 3.62 -5.18 -25.79
N ASP A 634 3.39 -5.81 -24.65
CA ASP A 634 2.05 -6.12 -24.14
C ASP A 634 1.24 -4.84 -23.92
N TYR A 635 1.85 -3.79 -23.35
CA TYR A 635 1.22 -2.49 -23.13
C TYR A 635 0.90 -1.71 -24.42
N LEU A 636 1.84 -1.69 -25.37
CA LEU A 636 1.72 -0.85 -26.57
C LEU A 636 0.85 -1.48 -27.67
N ASN A 637 0.67 -2.81 -27.67
CA ASN A 637 -0.02 -3.53 -28.74
C ASN A 637 -1.11 -4.48 -28.21
N ASN A 638 -2.35 -4.01 -28.18
CA ASN A 638 -3.51 -4.77 -27.68
C ASN A 638 -3.92 -5.97 -28.55
N LYS A 639 -3.30 -6.18 -29.71
CA LYS A 639 -3.66 -7.26 -30.66
C LYS A 639 -3.08 -8.63 -30.30
N GLU A 640 -1.94 -8.68 -29.59
CA GLU A 640 -1.26 -9.93 -29.24
C GLU A 640 -0.82 -9.88 -27.77
N ARG A 641 -1.07 -10.95 -27.00
CA ARG A 641 -0.57 -11.05 -25.63
C ARG A 641 0.89 -11.49 -25.61
N TRP A 642 1.77 -10.64 -25.10
CA TRP A 642 3.19 -10.92 -24.94
C TRP A 642 3.48 -11.63 -23.62
N ILE A 643 2.75 -11.29 -22.55
CA ILE A 643 2.92 -11.91 -21.23
C ILE A 643 1.64 -12.65 -20.81
N GLY A 644 1.61 -13.96 -21.05
CA GLY A 644 0.53 -14.86 -20.64
C GLY A 644 0.67 -15.37 -19.20
N LYS A 645 -0.20 -16.30 -18.82
CA LYS A 645 -0.14 -16.96 -17.49
C LYS A 645 1.12 -17.82 -17.35
N PHE A 646 1.50 -18.52 -18.42
CA PHE A 646 2.69 -19.38 -18.44
C PHE A 646 3.97 -18.56 -18.25
N GLU A 647 4.15 -17.47 -19.00
CA GLU A 647 5.34 -16.62 -18.89
C GLU A 647 5.45 -15.96 -17.50
N LYS A 648 4.31 -15.57 -16.89
CA LYS A 648 4.29 -15.04 -15.51
C LYS A 648 4.76 -16.08 -14.49
N ILE A 649 4.27 -17.31 -14.60
CA ILE A 649 4.66 -18.42 -13.71
C ILE A 649 6.14 -18.75 -13.90
N ALA A 650 6.60 -18.85 -15.13
CA ALA A 650 8.00 -19.10 -15.45
C ALA A 650 8.93 -18.01 -14.88
N LEU A 651 8.58 -16.73 -15.01
CA LEU A 651 9.37 -15.62 -14.45
C LEU A 651 9.44 -15.68 -12.91
N ILE A 652 8.32 -15.96 -12.24
CA ILE A 652 8.27 -16.02 -10.76
C ILE A 652 9.11 -17.19 -10.24
N LEU A 653 9.16 -18.32 -10.95
CA LEU A 653 9.94 -19.49 -10.55
C LEU A 653 11.42 -19.42 -10.96
N LEU A 654 11.72 -18.93 -12.17
CA LEU A 654 13.08 -18.91 -12.71
C LEU A 654 13.95 -17.80 -12.11
N ILE A 655 13.38 -16.64 -11.74
CA ILE A 655 14.18 -15.53 -11.19
C ILE A 655 14.86 -15.92 -9.86
N PRO A 656 14.16 -16.48 -8.86
CA PRO A 656 14.81 -16.95 -7.62
C PRO A 656 15.85 -18.04 -7.88
N VAL A 657 15.53 -19.00 -8.76
CA VAL A 657 16.46 -20.09 -9.11
C VAL A 657 17.71 -19.55 -9.79
N ALA A 658 17.58 -18.58 -10.71
CA ALA A 658 18.71 -17.94 -11.37
C ALA A 658 19.56 -17.14 -10.38
N ILE A 659 18.94 -16.41 -9.44
CA ILE A 659 19.66 -15.68 -8.37
C ILE A 659 20.45 -16.64 -7.48
N ILE A 660 19.83 -17.75 -7.06
CA ILE A 660 20.50 -18.78 -6.24
C ILE A 660 21.63 -19.45 -7.02
N GLY A 661 21.41 -19.81 -8.30
CA GLY A 661 22.45 -20.36 -9.16
C GLY A 661 23.64 -19.42 -9.31
N LEU A 662 23.38 -18.11 -9.49
CA LEU A 662 24.42 -17.08 -9.50
C LEU A 662 25.12 -16.95 -8.15
N ALA A 663 24.40 -17.08 -7.03
CA ALA A 663 24.98 -17.05 -5.69
C ALA A 663 25.93 -18.23 -5.46
N ILE A 664 25.50 -19.45 -5.79
CA ILE A 664 26.32 -20.68 -5.68
C ILE A 664 27.57 -20.57 -6.56
N TYR A 665 27.42 -20.07 -7.78
CA TYR A 665 28.55 -19.85 -8.68
C TYR A 665 29.57 -18.83 -8.16
N ASN A 666 29.24 -17.95 -7.20
CA ASN A 666 30.26 -17.10 -6.54
C ASN A 666 31.25 -17.93 -5.74
N TYR A 667 30.77 -18.90 -4.95
CA TYR A 667 31.60 -19.72 -4.08
C TYR A 667 32.46 -20.69 -4.89
N SER A 668 31.87 -21.34 -5.90
CA SER A 668 32.57 -22.25 -6.81
C SER A 668 33.73 -21.58 -7.60
N ARG A 669 33.77 -20.25 -7.65
CA ARG A 669 34.82 -19.51 -8.36
C ARG A 669 36.04 -19.21 -7.48
N VAL A 670 35.86 -19.18 -6.16
CA VAL A 670 36.91 -18.81 -5.19
C VAL A 670 37.47 -20.07 -4.49
N ASP A 671 37.11 -21.26 -4.99
CA ASP A 671 37.37 -22.56 -4.34
C ASP A 671 36.96 -22.58 -2.85
N GLU A 672 35.93 -21.79 -2.50
CA GLU A 672 35.36 -21.76 -1.16
C GLU A 672 34.16 -22.72 -1.08
N GLU A 673 34.11 -23.52 -0.02
CA GLU A 673 32.92 -24.34 0.26
C GLU A 673 31.70 -23.45 0.51
N VAL A 674 30.55 -23.83 -0.04
CA VAL A 674 29.30 -23.10 0.17
C VAL A 674 28.94 -23.18 1.67
N PRO A 675 28.97 -22.06 2.42
CA PRO A 675 29.01 -22.10 3.87
C PRO A 675 27.69 -22.53 4.53
N THR A 676 26.57 -22.54 3.78
CA THR A 676 25.24 -22.90 4.31
C THR A 676 24.34 -23.58 3.27
N THR A 677 23.50 -24.54 3.70
CA THR A 677 22.42 -25.13 2.89
C THR A 677 21.12 -24.30 2.89
N ASN A 678 21.09 -23.18 3.62
CA ASN A 678 19.89 -22.36 3.75
C ASN A 678 19.72 -21.42 2.53
N ILE A 679 18.60 -21.57 1.83
CA ILE A 679 18.27 -20.78 0.63
C ILE A 679 18.19 -19.27 0.95
N ILE A 680 17.76 -18.91 2.17
CA ILE A 680 17.58 -17.51 2.57
C ILE A 680 18.93 -16.81 2.75
N SER A 681 19.94 -17.50 3.30
CA SER A 681 21.30 -16.94 3.44
C SER A 681 21.94 -16.75 2.07
N LEU A 682 21.86 -17.75 1.18
CA LEU A 682 22.37 -17.66 -0.20
C LEU A 682 21.76 -16.49 -0.98
N PHE A 683 20.46 -16.26 -0.80
CA PHE A 683 19.79 -15.09 -1.37
C PHE A 683 20.35 -13.79 -0.78
N GLY A 684 20.54 -13.71 0.54
CA GLY A 684 21.18 -12.57 1.20
C GLY A 684 22.62 -12.32 0.74
N ASP A 685 23.42 -13.38 0.52
CA ASP A 685 24.80 -13.32 0.00
C ASP A 685 24.86 -12.71 -1.39
N PHE A 686 23.92 -13.07 -2.27
CA PHE A 686 23.81 -12.46 -3.59
C PHE A 686 23.65 -10.94 -3.49
N PHE A 687 22.66 -10.46 -2.73
CA PHE A 687 22.43 -9.02 -2.60
C PHE A 687 23.58 -8.29 -1.89
N TYR A 688 24.22 -8.93 -0.91
CA TYR A 688 25.40 -8.40 -0.24
C TYR A 688 26.57 -8.20 -1.21
N THR A 689 26.86 -9.20 -2.06
CA THR A 689 27.94 -9.15 -3.06
C THR A 689 27.65 -8.18 -4.19
N GLN A 690 26.37 -8.00 -4.58
CA GLN A 690 26.01 -6.96 -5.56
C GLN A 690 26.08 -5.54 -4.97
N GLY A 691 25.90 -5.38 -3.66
CA GLY A 691 25.90 -4.08 -2.99
C GLY A 691 27.28 -3.44 -2.76
N VAL A 692 28.36 -3.93 -3.41
CA VAL A 692 29.71 -3.34 -3.30
C VAL A 692 29.74 -1.88 -3.76
N SER A 693 28.82 -1.44 -4.61
CA SER A 693 28.74 -0.04 -5.02
C SER A 693 28.50 0.92 -3.86
N TYR A 694 27.90 0.47 -2.75
CA TYR A 694 27.86 1.24 -1.50
C TYR A 694 29.27 1.57 -0.98
N ASP A 695 30.20 0.61 -1.00
CA ASP A 695 31.59 0.85 -0.60
C ASP A 695 32.25 1.84 -1.57
N VAL A 696 32.01 1.69 -2.88
CA VAL A 696 32.56 2.58 -3.91
C VAL A 696 32.11 4.03 -3.68
N LEU A 697 30.84 4.27 -3.30
CA LEU A 697 30.35 5.61 -2.95
C LEU A 697 31.13 6.22 -1.77
N ASN A 698 31.37 5.44 -0.71
CA ASN A 698 32.11 5.93 0.46
C ASN A 698 33.59 6.19 0.13
N ILE A 699 34.25 5.25 -0.56
CA ILE A 699 35.65 5.37 -0.98
C ILE A 699 35.81 6.61 -1.87
N GLY A 700 34.95 6.76 -2.89
CA GLY A 700 35.01 7.87 -3.83
C GLY A 700 34.81 9.22 -3.14
N TYR A 701 33.92 9.29 -2.15
CA TYR A 701 33.71 10.51 -1.36
C TYR A 701 34.90 10.87 -0.46
N GLU A 702 35.52 9.87 0.18
CA GLU A 702 36.69 10.07 1.06
C GLU A 702 37.91 10.54 0.28
N ILE A 703 38.11 10.08 -0.96
CA ILE A 703 39.25 10.49 -1.80
C ILE A 703 38.93 11.54 -2.88
N LYS A 704 37.73 12.13 -2.87
CA LYS A 704 37.27 13.09 -3.91
C LYS A 704 38.25 14.24 -4.14
N ASP A 705 38.84 14.76 -3.07
CA ASP A 705 39.75 15.91 -3.14
C ASP A 705 41.09 15.49 -3.76
N LYS A 706 41.55 14.27 -3.46
CA LYS A 706 42.71 13.65 -4.10
C LYS A 706 42.48 13.38 -5.59
N ILE A 707 41.29 12.93 -5.97
CA ILE A 707 40.94 12.73 -7.39
C ILE A 707 41.03 14.06 -8.15
N LYS A 708 40.43 15.13 -7.61
CA LYS A 708 40.43 16.46 -8.22
C LYS A 708 41.82 17.09 -8.35
N THR A 709 42.72 16.85 -7.39
CA THR A 709 44.10 17.34 -7.46
C THR A 709 44.98 16.48 -8.36
N THR A 710 44.72 15.17 -8.44
CA THR A 710 45.48 14.26 -9.31
C THR A 710 45.10 14.43 -10.79
N THR A 711 43.84 14.70 -11.06
CA THR A 711 43.27 14.75 -12.42
C THR A 711 42.22 15.86 -12.51
N ASN A 712 42.28 16.66 -13.57
CA ASN A 712 41.27 17.69 -13.85
C ASN A 712 40.33 17.24 -14.99
N HIS A 713 39.83 16.01 -14.89
CA HIS A 713 38.96 15.40 -15.89
C HIS A 713 37.49 15.61 -15.55
N ASN A 714 36.65 15.60 -16.60
CA ASN A 714 35.21 15.49 -16.43
C ASN A 714 34.80 14.03 -16.58
N TYR A 715 34.18 13.49 -15.55
CA TYR A 715 33.87 12.06 -15.47
C TYR A 715 32.48 11.74 -16.01
N THR A 716 31.51 12.63 -15.82
CA THR A 716 30.12 12.48 -16.27
C THR A 716 30.04 12.30 -17.78
N PHE A 717 30.84 13.08 -18.53
CA PHE A 717 30.98 12.99 -19.98
C PHE A 717 32.16 12.11 -20.41
N GLY A 718 32.81 11.43 -19.47
CA GLY A 718 34.00 10.61 -19.68
C GLY A 718 33.91 9.65 -20.87
N PRO A 719 32.86 8.82 -21.00
CA PRO A 719 32.72 7.90 -22.14
C PRO A 719 32.76 8.61 -23.51
N PHE A 720 32.27 9.84 -23.60
CA PHE A 720 32.28 10.63 -24.83
C PHE A 720 33.65 11.26 -25.05
N ILE A 721 34.23 11.87 -24.01
CA ILE A 721 35.54 12.51 -24.05
C ILE A 721 36.61 11.51 -24.48
N ASP A 722 36.64 10.34 -23.84
CA ASP A 722 37.63 9.31 -24.13
C ASP A 722 37.46 8.74 -25.54
N TYR A 723 36.20 8.57 -25.99
CA TYR A 723 35.96 8.15 -27.37
C TYR A 723 36.50 9.17 -28.38
N PHE A 724 36.24 10.47 -28.19
CA PHE A 724 36.75 11.52 -29.08
C PHE A 724 38.26 11.68 -29.01
N LYS A 725 38.91 11.41 -27.87
CA LYS A 725 40.37 11.51 -27.74
C LYS A 725 41.10 10.29 -28.30
N TYR A 726 40.61 9.08 -27.99
CA TYR A 726 41.42 7.87 -28.11
C TYR A 726 40.91 6.86 -29.15
N SER A 727 39.77 7.11 -29.82
CA SER A 727 39.26 6.20 -30.86
C SER A 727 40.21 6.06 -32.06
N THR A 728 40.10 4.96 -32.80
CA THR A 728 40.86 4.71 -34.04
C THR A 728 40.67 5.82 -35.08
N ILE A 729 39.47 6.41 -35.12
CA ILE A 729 39.16 7.54 -36.01
C ILE A 729 39.98 8.76 -35.59
N SER A 730 40.00 9.08 -34.29
CA SER A 730 40.77 10.20 -33.75
C SER A 730 42.27 10.02 -33.95
N GLN A 731 42.78 8.80 -33.81
CA GLN A 731 44.19 8.49 -34.09
C GLN A 731 44.54 8.74 -35.56
N LYS A 732 43.64 8.37 -36.49
CA LYS A 732 43.85 8.59 -37.94
C LYS A 732 43.72 10.06 -38.35
N ILE A 733 42.76 10.80 -37.78
CA ILE A 733 42.47 12.19 -38.18
C ILE A 733 43.36 13.18 -37.43
N PHE A 734 43.50 13.01 -36.12
CA PHE A 734 44.15 13.96 -35.21
C PHE A 734 45.50 13.47 -34.68
N LYS A 735 45.99 12.30 -35.10
CA LYS A 735 47.27 11.70 -34.67
C LYS A 735 47.38 11.55 -33.14
N THR A 736 46.25 11.34 -32.46
CA THR A 736 46.24 11.05 -31.02
C THR A 736 46.84 9.67 -30.73
N LYS A 737 47.33 9.46 -29.50
CA LYS A 737 47.84 8.15 -29.05
C LYS A 737 46.71 7.30 -28.49
N PRO A 738 46.66 5.98 -28.72
CA PRO A 738 45.70 5.10 -28.07
C PRO A 738 45.93 5.04 -26.56
N LEU A 739 44.87 4.82 -25.80
CA LEU A 739 45.01 4.40 -24.40
C LEU A 739 45.53 2.94 -24.37
N PRO A 740 46.53 2.64 -23.52
CA PRO A 740 47.01 1.27 -23.32
C PRO A 740 45.91 0.36 -22.76
N THR A 741 45.97 -0.93 -23.14
CA THR A 741 45.04 -1.98 -22.70
C THR A 741 45.31 -2.40 -21.25
N GLY A 742 44.34 -3.11 -20.65
CA GLY A 742 44.43 -3.56 -19.26
C GLY A 742 44.40 -2.42 -18.23
N ASN A 743 44.83 -2.73 -17.00
CA ASN A 743 44.99 -1.78 -15.92
C ASN A 743 46.43 -1.28 -15.88
N ASN A 744 46.63 0.01 -16.08
CA ASN A 744 47.94 0.63 -16.07
C ASN A 744 47.85 2.09 -15.62
N VAL A 745 49.00 2.68 -15.30
CA VAL A 745 49.11 4.03 -14.74
C VAL A 745 48.63 5.09 -15.73
N THR A 746 49.04 5.00 -17.00
CA THR A 746 48.64 5.93 -18.06
C THR A 746 47.12 5.97 -18.22
N LYS A 747 46.46 4.81 -18.26
CA LYS A 747 45.01 4.71 -18.33
C LYS A 747 44.33 5.31 -17.11
N ALA A 748 44.89 5.11 -15.92
CA ALA A 748 44.32 5.70 -14.70
C ALA A 748 44.41 7.24 -14.68
N LEU A 749 45.49 7.81 -15.20
CA LEU A 749 45.76 9.24 -15.14
C LEU A 749 45.24 10.02 -16.36
N GLU A 750 45.20 9.41 -17.55
CA GLU A 750 44.84 10.07 -18.81
C GLU A 750 43.41 9.78 -19.28
N SER A 751 42.79 8.68 -18.84
CA SER A 751 41.39 8.42 -19.14
C SER A 751 40.46 9.27 -18.29
N SER A 752 39.28 9.55 -18.82
CA SER A 752 38.20 10.23 -18.11
C SER A 752 37.28 9.21 -17.40
N SER A 753 37.76 7.99 -17.12
CA SER A 753 37.00 6.97 -16.43
C SER A 753 37.20 7.05 -14.91
N TYR A 754 36.11 7.33 -14.20
CA TYR A 754 36.14 7.43 -12.74
C TYR A 754 36.57 6.12 -12.07
N SER A 755 36.18 5.00 -12.68
CA SER A 755 36.51 3.65 -12.20
C SER A 755 38.02 3.39 -12.17
N HIS A 756 38.78 3.87 -13.16
CA HIS A 756 40.23 3.66 -13.24
C HIS A 756 41.00 4.52 -12.23
N ILE A 757 40.65 5.81 -12.10
CA ILE A 757 41.34 6.70 -11.16
C ILE A 757 41.07 6.34 -9.70
N ILE A 758 39.82 6.02 -9.34
CA ILE A 758 39.50 5.62 -7.95
C ILE A 758 40.20 4.31 -7.59
N SER A 759 40.29 3.37 -8.54
CA SER A 759 41.00 2.09 -8.35
C SER A 759 42.49 2.32 -8.14
N TYR A 760 43.14 3.09 -9.03
CA TYR A 760 44.56 3.37 -8.93
C TYR A 760 44.94 4.07 -7.61
N LEU A 761 44.10 4.98 -7.12
CA LEU A 761 44.40 5.73 -5.91
C LEU A 761 44.16 4.96 -4.60
N THR A 762 43.42 3.85 -4.64
CA THR A 762 42.95 3.16 -3.42
C THR A 762 43.27 1.67 -3.36
N ARG A 763 43.55 1.03 -4.49
CA ARG A 763 43.88 -0.40 -4.58
C ARG A 763 45.37 -0.60 -4.85
N LYS A 764 45.98 -1.50 -4.08
CA LYS A 764 47.38 -1.91 -4.30
C LYS A 764 47.52 -2.86 -5.49
N ASP A 765 46.51 -3.67 -5.73
CA ASP A 765 46.41 -4.69 -6.76
C ASP A 765 45.79 -4.17 -8.07
N TYR A 766 45.72 -2.83 -8.27
CA TYR A 766 45.14 -2.26 -9.49
C TYR A 766 45.86 -2.73 -10.75
N LEU A 767 47.20 -2.71 -10.73
CA LEU A 767 48.04 -3.13 -11.86
C LEU A 767 47.96 -4.63 -12.14
N GLU A 768 47.45 -5.43 -11.20
CA GLU A 768 47.22 -6.87 -11.35
C GLU A 768 45.87 -7.17 -12.04
N GLY A 769 45.11 -6.14 -12.43
CA GLY A 769 43.83 -6.28 -13.13
C GLY A 769 42.60 -6.07 -12.24
N HIS A 770 42.77 -5.77 -10.95
CA HIS A 770 41.67 -5.50 -10.04
C HIS A 770 41.20 -4.04 -10.09
N GLY A 771 39.91 -3.80 -9.88
CA GLY A 771 39.36 -2.43 -9.91
C GLY A 771 38.01 -2.31 -9.24
N TRP A 772 37.70 -1.10 -8.80
CA TRP A 772 36.37 -0.66 -8.41
C TRP A 772 35.52 -0.31 -9.63
N GLY A 773 34.20 -0.40 -9.48
CA GLY A 773 33.26 0.13 -10.47
C GLY A 773 33.12 1.65 -10.36
N SER A 774 32.31 2.23 -11.24
CA SER A 774 31.86 3.63 -11.13
C SER A 774 30.44 3.73 -10.52
N SER A 775 29.91 4.93 -10.38
CA SER A 775 28.51 5.21 -10.12
C SER A 775 28.14 6.58 -10.67
N PHE A 776 26.98 6.70 -11.33
CA PHE A 776 26.51 7.99 -11.82
C PHE A 776 26.42 9.06 -10.72
N ILE A 777 26.13 8.64 -9.47
CA ILE A 777 26.05 9.54 -8.32
C ILE A 777 27.42 10.16 -8.06
N LEU A 778 28.49 9.36 -8.06
CA LEU A 778 29.85 9.85 -7.82
C LEU A 778 30.35 10.75 -8.94
N GLU A 779 30.13 10.38 -10.20
CA GLU A 779 30.62 11.17 -11.34
C GLU A 779 29.93 12.54 -11.37
N THR A 780 28.60 12.55 -11.27
CA THR A 780 27.82 13.80 -11.29
C THR A 780 28.07 14.65 -10.05
N TYR A 781 28.32 14.04 -8.89
CA TYR A 781 28.72 14.76 -7.68
C TYR A 781 30.14 15.32 -7.77
N THR A 782 31.09 14.56 -8.31
CA THR A 782 32.48 15.00 -8.41
C THR A 782 32.59 16.21 -9.33
N ASP A 783 31.92 16.16 -10.49
CA ASP A 783 31.97 17.22 -11.49
C ASP A 783 31.12 18.45 -11.13
N PHE A 784 29.92 18.24 -10.59
CA PHE A 784 28.89 19.28 -10.46
C PHE A 784 28.24 19.38 -9.07
N GLY A 785 28.75 18.65 -8.08
CA GLY A 785 28.22 18.63 -6.72
C GLY A 785 26.78 18.13 -6.65
N TYR A 786 26.04 18.56 -5.62
CA TYR A 786 24.65 18.15 -5.41
C TYR A 786 23.72 18.54 -6.56
N ILE A 787 23.97 19.68 -7.22
CA ILE A 787 23.18 20.14 -8.36
C ILE A 787 23.28 19.15 -9.52
N GLY A 788 24.47 18.61 -9.78
CA GLY A 788 24.70 17.54 -10.75
C GLY A 788 23.82 16.33 -10.50
N VAL A 789 23.86 15.81 -9.28
CA VAL A 789 23.08 14.64 -8.87
C VAL A 789 21.57 14.91 -9.03
N ILE A 790 21.08 16.08 -8.61
CA ILE A 790 19.66 16.46 -8.74
C ILE A 790 19.24 16.51 -10.21
N VAL A 791 19.97 17.27 -11.04
CA VAL A 791 19.61 17.50 -12.44
C VAL A 791 19.68 16.20 -13.23
N TYR A 792 20.76 15.44 -13.09
CA TYR A 792 20.90 14.15 -13.77
C TYR A 792 19.78 13.18 -13.35
N SER A 793 19.51 13.06 -12.05
CA SER A 793 18.47 12.16 -11.52
C SER A 793 17.06 12.56 -11.95
N LEU A 794 16.76 13.86 -12.03
CA LEU A 794 15.50 14.38 -12.58
C LEU A 794 15.33 14.00 -14.05
N ILE A 795 16.38 14.19 -14.87
CA ILE A 795 16.37 13.82 -16.29
C ILE A 795 16.21 12.31 -16.43
N LEU A 796 16.94 11.52 -15.66
CA LEU A 796 16.87 10.06 -15.70
C LEU A 796 15.48 9.56 -15.31
N GLY A 797 14.89 10.07 -14.23
CA GLY A 797 13.51 9.76 -13.83
C GLY A 797 12.49 10.13 -14.90
N TYR A 798 12.68 11.27 -15.58
CA TYR A 798 11.85 11.68 -16.71
C TYR A 798 11.96 10.71 -17.88
N LEU A 799 13.18 10.32 -18.25
CA LEU A 799 13.49 9.42 -19.36
C LEU A 799 12.92 8.01 -19.12
N LEU A 800 13.16 7.43 -17.94
CA LEU A 800 12.64 6.10 -17.56
C LEU A 800 11.12 6.01 -17.73
N MET A 801 10.39 7.06 -17.38
CA MET A 801 8.93 7.15 -17.56
C MET A 801 8.51 7.49 -19.00
N ALA A 802 9.38 8.12 -19.78
CA ALA A 802 9.10 8.51 -21.17
C ALA A 802 9.27 7.37 -22.18
N ILE A 803 9.99 6.29 -21.84
CA ILE A 803 10.34 5.21 -22.78
C ILE A 803 9.13 4.67 -23.57
N PRO A 804 7.99 4.26 -22.96
CA PRO A 804 6.86 3.72 -23.74
C PRO A 804 6.31 4.69 -24.79
N ARG A 805 6.31 5.99 -24.48
CA ARG A 805 5.90 7.06 -25.40
C ARG A 805 6.91 7.27 -26.52
N LEU A 806 8.20 7.27 -26.20
CA LEU A 806 9.26 7.47 -27.19
C LEU A 806 9.33 6.31 -28.20
N LEU A 807 9.06 5.08 -27.76
CA LEU A 807 8.97 3.90 -28.63
C LEU A 807 7.85 4.02 -29.68
N LYS A 808 6.77 4.76 -29.40
CA LYS A 808 5.65 5.00 -30.35
C LYS A 808 5.95 6.08 -31.40
N LYS A 809 7.03 6.87 -31.27
CA LYS A 809 7.24 8.08 -32.09
C LYS A 809 7.66 7.76 -33.53
N ASN A 810 8.83 7.17 -33.73
CA ASN A 810 9.31 6.65 -35.01
C ASN A 810 10.40 5.58 -34.78
N THR A 811 10.71 4.79 -35.81
CA THR A 811 11.66 3.66 -35.69
C THR A 811 13.06 4.11 -35.29
N PHE A 812 13.52 5.28 -35.75
CA PHE A 812 14.84 5.82 -35.40
C PHE A 812 14.96 6.11 -33.91
N ILE A 813 14.05 6.91 -33.36
CA ILE A 813 13.99 7.24 -31.94
C ILE A 813 13.76 5.99 -31.11
N ALA A 814 12.88 5.08 -31.56
CA ALA A 814 12.64 3.82 -30.88
C ALA A 814 13.91 2.96 -30.81
N SER A 815 14.75 2.93 -31.85
CA SER A 815 16.01 2.20 -31.84
C SER A 815 17.01 2.79 -30.83
N ILE A 816 17.16 4.11 -30.78
CA ILE A 816 18.02 4.80 -29.80
C ILE A 816 17.56 4.44 -28.38
N VAL A 817 16.25 4.52 -28.13
CA VAL A 817 15.68 4.21 -26.81
C VAL A 817 15.92 2.74 -26.44
N LEU A 818 15.73 1.79 -27.34
CA LEU A 818 15.98 0.37 -27.05
C LEU A 818 17.46 0.10 -26.78
N ILE A 819 18.38 0.64 -27.59
CA ILE A 819 19.83 0.46 -27.36
C ILE A 819 20.23 1.06 -26.00
N SER A 820 19.71 2.25 -25.66
CA SER A 820 19.92 2.84 -24.33
C SER A 820 19.46 1.93 -23.19
N THR A 821 18.38 1.17 -23.37
CA THR A 821 17.84 0.31 -22.31
C THR A 821 18.71 -0.92 -22.00
N LEU A 822 19.67 -1.26 -22.85
CA LEU A 822 20.65 -2.32 -22.57
C LEU A 822 21.50 -1.98 -21.33
N ASN A 823 21.88 -0.72 -21.15
CA ASN A 823 22.75 -0.30 -20.04
C ASN A 823 22.05 0.56 -18.98
N ILE A 824 20.78 0.94 -19.19
CA ILE A 824 20.09 1.88 -18.29
C ILE A 824 19.93 1.33 -16.85
N PHE A 825 19.81 0.01 -16.68
CA PHE A 825 19.59 -0.61 -15.37
C PHE A 825 20.86 -0.72 -14.52
N ILE A 826 22.05 -0.64 -15.13
CA ILE A 826 23.33 -0.75 -14.42
C ILE A 826 23.92 0.61 -14.05
N ILE A 827 23.32 1.72 -14.49
CA ILE A 827 23.72 3.09 -14.17
C ILE A 827 24.05 3.31 -12.67
N PRO A 828 23.33 2.75 -11.67
CA PRO A 828 23.71 2.92 -10.26
C PRO A 828 25.14 2.47 -9.92
N ARG A 829 25.72 1.57 -10.72
CA ARG A 829 27.08 1.01 -10.58
C ARG A 829 27.95 1.19 -11.83
N ALA A 830 27.58 2.10 -12.73
CA ALA A 830 28.25 2.33 -14.00
C ALA A 830 28.44 3.84 -14.25
N GLU A 831 29.15 4.18 -15.33
CA GLU A 831 29.41 5.57 -15.72
C GLU A 831 28.12 6.27 -16.17
N ALA A 832 27.99 7.56 -15.86
CA ALA A 832 26.75 8.31 -15.95
C ALA A 832 26.17 8.35 -17.36
N LEU A 833 27.00 8.49 -18.41
CA LEU A 833 26.53 8.62 -19.80
C LEU A 833 26.88 7.42 -20.68
N GLN A 834 27.39 6.31 -20.12
CA GLN A 834 27.74 5.12 -20.89
C GLN A 834 26.57 4.57 -21.73
N PHE A 835 25.35 4.63 -21.19
CA PHE A 835 24.14 4.18 -21.89
C PHE A 835 23.76 4.99 -23.14
N LEU A 836 24.44 6.12 -23.41
CA LEU A 836 24.27 6.94 -24.62
C LEU A 836 25.51 6.96 -25.51
N GLN A 837 26.63 6.38 -25.07
CA GLN A 837 27.90 6.41 -25.80
C GLN A 837 27.79 5.79 -27.20
N PHE A 838 26.92 4.80 -27.39
CA PHE A 838 26.73 4.14 -28.69
C PHE A 838 26.37 5.12 -29.83
N ILE A 839 25.76 6.27 -29.53
CA ILE A 839 25.30 7.25 -30.53
C ILE A 839 26.46 7.82 -31.35
N ILE A 840 27.66 7.93 -30.75
CA ILE A 840 28.85 8.46 -31.42
C ILE A 840 29.72 7.38 -32.07
N THR A 841 29.28 6.12 -32.03
CA THR A 841 30.05 4.98 -32.57
C THR A 841 29.72 4.73 -34.06
N PRO A 842 30.69 4.27 -34.89
CA PRO A 842 30.45 3.97 -36.30
C PRO A 842 29.55 2.75 -36.47
N GLN A 843 29.54 1.83 -35.50
CA GLN A 843 28.65 0.67 -35.46
C GLN A 843 27.18 1.11 -35.53
N PHE A 844 26.80 2.14 -34.76
CA PHE A 844 25.44 2.66 -34.74
C PHE A 844 25.01 3.25 -36.09
N TRP A 845 25.82 4.16 -36.63
CA TRP A 845 25.52 4.80 -37.91
C TRP A 845 25.61 3.83 -39.08
N GLY A 846 26.62 2.95 -39.08
CA GLY A 846 26.78 1.87 -40.06
C GLY A 846 25.56 0.95 -40.08
N ALA A 847 25.00 0.61 -38.92
CA ALA A 847 23.81 -0.23 -38.84
C ALA A 847 22.59 0.41 -39.51
N TRP A 848 22.36 1.71 -39.25
CA TRP A 848 21.30 2.46 -39.89
C TRP A 848 21.50 2.63 -41.40
N ILE A 849 22.72 2.95 -41.84
CA ILE A 849 23.06 3.09 -43.25
C ILE A 849 22.80 1.76 -43.97
N MET A 850 23.24 0.62 -43.42
CA MET A 850 23.00 -0.70 -44.01
C MET A 850 21.51 -1.02 -44.13
N CYS A 851 20.71 -0.72 -43.10
CA CYS A 851 19.26 -0.91 -43.15
C CYS A 851 18.59 -0.05 -44.22
N ILE A 852 18.99 1.23 -44.34
CA ILE A 852 18.45 2.17 -45.34
C ILE A 852 18.86 1.74 -46.75
N CYS A 853 20.14 1.44 -46.98
CA CYS A 853 20.64 0.97 -48.28
C CYS A 853 19.94 -0.33 -48.70
N GLY A 854 19.86 -1.31 -47.80
CA GLY A 854 19.12 -2.55 -48.05
C GLY A 854 17.67 -2.31 -48.42
N TYR A 855 17.01 -1.36 -47.73
CA TYR A 855 15.62 -0.99 -48.03
C TYR A 855 15.46 -0.39 -49.43
N GLN A 856 16.35 0.52 -49.83
CA GLN A 856 16.30 1.12 -51.17
C GLN A 856 16.53 0.08 -52.27
N VAL A 857 17.50 -0.83 -52.08
CA VAL A 857 17.77 -1.91 -53.03
C VAL A 857 16.55 -2.81 -53.21
N VAL A 858 15.94 -3.28 -52.12
CA VAL A 858 14.74 -4.14 -52.18
C VAL A 858 13.56 -3.39 -52.82
N LYS A 859 13.40 -2.09 -52.54
CA LYS A 859 12.36 -1.27 -53.15
C LYS A 859 12.53 -1.15 -54.66
N ILE A 860 13.76 -0.93 -55.14
CA ILE A 860 14.08 -0.88 -56.58
C ILE A 860 13.78 -2.22 -57.25
N ILE A 861 14.12 -3.34 -56.60
CA ILE A 861 13.85 -4.69 -57.11
C ILE A 861 12.34 -4.95 -57.21
N ILE A 862 11.57 -4.61 -56.17
CA ILE A 862 10.11 -4.77 -56.18
C ILE A 862 9.48 -3.91 -57.27
N ASN A 863 9.88 -2.64 -57.39
CA ASN A 863 9.36 -1.75 -58.43
C ASN A 863 9.70 -2.27 -59.85
N LYS A 864 10.91 -2.77 -60.07
CA LYS A 864 11.30 -3.38 -61.37
C LYS A 864 10.52 -4.67 -61.67
N TYR A 865 10.18 -5.46 -60.65
CA TYR A 865 9.38 -6.67 -60.81
C TYR A 865 7.91 -6.34 -61.08
N GLU A 866 7.32 -5.37 -60.38
CA GLU A 866 5.96 -4.89 -60.63
C GLU A 866 5.84 -4.25 -62.03
N MET A 867 6.85 -3.51 -62.50
CA MET A 867 6.88 -2.97 -63.88
C MET A 867 7.11 -3.99 -64.99
N ARG A 868 7.62 -5.20 -64.68
CA ARG A 868 7.76 -6.30 -65.66
C ARG A 868 6.51 -7.20 -65.71
N LYS A 869 5.63 -7.07 -64.72
CA LYS A 869 4.41 -7.87 -64.55
C LYS A 869 3.18 -7.15 -65.11
N ASN A 870 3.20 -5.83 -65.12
CA ASN A 870 2.33 -4.97 -65.94
C ASN A 870 2.94 -4.80 -67.32
#